data_AF-A0A3R9V5S9-F1
#
_entry.id   AF-A0A3R9V5S9-F1
#
_cell.length_a   1.000
_cell.length_b   1.000
_cell.length_c   1.000
_cell.angle_alpha   90.00
_cell.angle_beta   90.00
_cell.angle_gamma   90.00
#
_symmetry.space_group_name_H-M   'P 1'
#
loop_
_entity.id
_entity.type
_entity.pdbx_description
1 polymer ?
#
loop_
_entity_poly.entity_id
_entity_poly.type
_entity_poly.pdbx_seq_one_letter_code
_entity_poly.pdbx_strand_id
1 'polypeptide(L)'
;MSARRITLRAADPLVADHRIGGVPVVPAAVQIDALLSAGDADRPDRVWRLEQLAFKTPLTVPGPEAGIEVAEAGDGRYAVRSVPSAPGERPVEHSAARVTGTPLPPPRYVDVAGLGAGCTQRVPLADVAAWRDASGIAYGPAYRVVRSAHRGPGRMLLMLRAEEGAGGGAVPPFVPPPLLDSVFQALGMLDDGSAGACLPWYVERLVARRRISGTVIALVERDEPAGAATGAASGGVVRGRAVVCNQQGEVLLELDRITLKAVGPTAPAAAPRPAAAAVAPAATGGTPAAAGRAPAVVPTTETLVWREAAPAPAHATGPTAPAPATVPEEAADTGSATRAEGTVLLVAAHAAHTAHAAHTAHAPRTIEGRPVLHLTPERLAEEGLDALPEGTVLRDVVYVAPDGPVAADDAAAATRALQDVFALVRRLAARPPMPDLLIVTGTAHAVAEGEAVDPFMTALWGLGRTLRVEHPRTRVRLADLGSGRGRAAEAEGDDGAALREALRRDGAELALRDGTWYEPFLLPAPPAPAREVRYRGGRFLITGGMGGIGLRVAEFLADEGCARLTLVGRTVPERGEARERLDRLAGRCDLDVVAADVRSLGTVLSGPFDGVFHAAGVLRDGLARSLTPDRVDAVLGPKVGGAHALADLVSGGEHPGFVVLFSSIAAVRANLGQSAYAAANGYLDGYAARRRSEGLPWYSLGWGLWTVGMGE
;
A
#
# COMPACT_ATOMS: atom_id res chain seq x y z
N MET A 1 -34.42 5.10 -14.97
CA MET A 1 -33.88 6.40 -14.50
C MET A 1 -34.72 7.47 -15.15
N SER A 2 -35.11 8.49 -14.41
CA SER A 2 -35.90 9.61 -14.89
C SER A 2 -35.04 10.51 -15.78
N ALA A 3 -35.67 11.15 -16.77
CA ALA A 3 -34.97 12.12 -17.59
C ALA A 3 -34.49 13.31 -16.73
N ARG A 4 -33.24 13.74 -16.92
CA ARG A 4 -32.68 14.88 -16.19
C ARG A 4 -32.10 15.90 -17.15
N ARG A 5 -32.45 17.17 -16.92
CA ARG A 5 -31.90 18.31 -17.65
C ARG A 5 -30.80 18.98 -16.84
N ILE A 6 -29.72 19.33 -17.53
CA ILE A 6 -28.55 19.99 -16.96
C ILE A 6 -28.27 21.19 -17.85
N THR A 7 -28.10 22.36 -17.23
CA THR A 7 -27.67 23.58 -17.93
C THR A 7 -26.16 23.71 -17.78
N LEU A 8 -25.46 23.82 -18.89
CA LEU A 8 -24.02 24.05 -18.94
C LEU A 8 -23.78 25.51 -19.34
N ARG A 9 -23.09 26.31 -18.52
CA ARG A 9 -22.76 27.69 -18.89
C ARG A 9 -21.39 27.75 -19.53
N ALA A 10 -21.23 28.60 -20.53
CA ALA A 10 -19.94 28.80 -21.20
C ALA A 10 -18.86 29.33 -20.24
N ALA A 11 -19.28 30.02 -19.17
CA ALA A 11 -18.41 30.54 -18.12
C ALA A 11 -18.05 29.51 -17.03
N ASP A 12 -18.73 28.35 -16.98
CA ASP A 12 -18.43 27.34 -15.97
C ASP A 12 -17.01 26.80 -16.21
N PRO A 13 -16.15 26.67 -15.18
CA PRO A 13 -14.77 26.22 -15.36
C PRO A 13 -14.65 24.88 -16.09
N LEU A 14 -15.60 23.97 -15.88
CA LEU A 14 -15.66 22.67 -16.57
C LEU A 14 -15.81 22.78 -18.10
N VAL A 15 -16.35 23.90 -18.61
CA VAL A 15 -16.52 24.18 -20.04
C VAL A 15 -15.43 25.16 -20.53
N ALA A 16 -15.22 26.26 -19.81
CA ALA A 16 -14.31 27.34 -20.21
C ALA A 16 -12.85 26.89 -20.32
N ASP A 17 -12.44 25.97 -19.44
CA ASP A 17 -11.07 25.48 -19.31
C ASP A 17 -10.79 24.23 -20.17
N HIS A 18 -11.70 23.83 -21.06
CA HIS A 18 -11.48 22.71 -21.97
C HIS A 18 -11.77 23.14 -23.42
N ARG A 19 -10.71 23.47 -24.18
CA ARG A 19 -10.83 24.07 -25.52
C ARG A 19 -10.09 23.29 -26.58
N ILE A 20 -10.73 23.06 -27.72
CA ILE A 20 -10.15 22.37 -28.87
C ILE A 20 -10.12 23.36 -30.03
N GLY A 21 -8.93 23.67 -30.55
CA GLY A 21 -8.78 24.72 -31.57
C GLY A 21 -9.33 26.08 -31.13
N GLY A 22 -9.28 26.38 -29.83
CA GLY A 22 -9.82 27.62 -29.23
C GLY A 22 -11.32 27.59 -28.88
N VAL A 23 -12.07 26.60 -29.36
CA VAL A 23 -13.51 26.46 -29.11
C VAL A 23 -13.76 25.68 -27.82
N PRO A 24 -14.59 26.19 -26.87
CA PRO A 24 -15.00 25.43 -25.69
C PRO A 24 -15.77 24.16 -26.09
N VAL A 25 -15.27 23.01 -25.65
CA VAL A 25 -15.90 21.71 -25.89
C VAL A 25 -16.11 21.05 -24.53
N VAL A 26 -17.34 20.60 -24.27
CA VAL A 26 -17.67 19.89 -23.04
C VAL A 26 -16.99 18.51 -23.07
N PRO A 27 -16.09 18.21 -22.12
CA PRO A 27 -15.34 16.97 -22.18
C PRO A 27 -16.22 15.74 -21.95
N ALA A 28 -15.76 14.61 -22.47
CA ALA A 28 -16.38 13.29 -22.27
C ALA A 28 -16.60 12.98 -20.78
N ALA A 29 -15.68 13.42 -19.91
CA ALA A 29 -15.78 13.25 -18.46
C ALA A 29 -17.03 13.92 -17.85
N VAL A 30 -17.46 15.09 -18.34
CA VAL A 30 -18.69 15.77 -17.89
C VAL A 30 -19.92 14.96 -18.31
N GLN A 31 -19.90 14.39 -19.51
CA GLN A 31 -21.01 13.56 -20.00
C GLN A 31 -21.11 12.23 -19.24
N ILE A 32 -19.99 11.61 -18.86
CA ILE A 32 -19.95 10.42 -18.00
C ILE A 32 -20.55 10.74 -16.63
N ASP A 33 -20.12 11.84 -16.00
CA ASP A 33 -20.63 12.23 -14.70
C ASP A 33 -22.13 12.55 -14.74
N ALA A 34 -22.63 13.16 -15.82
CA ALA A 34 -24.06 13.40 -16.03
C ALA A 34 -24.86 12.08 -16.06
N LEU A 35 -24.37 11.05 -16.77
CA LEU A 35 -25.00 9.72 -16.79
C LEU A 35 -25.02 9.07 -15.40
N LEU A 36 -23.90 9.11 -14.68
CA LEU A 36 -23.76 8.52 -13.34
C LEU A 36 -24.63 9.24 -12.30
N SER A 37 -24.57 10.58 -12.30
CA SER A 37 -25.34 11.43 -11.38
C SER A 37 -26.84 11.32 -11.61
N ALA A 38 -27.30 11.17 -12.85
CA ALA A 38 -28.70 10.89 -13.15
C ALA A 38 -29.15 9.54 -12.57
N GLY A 39 -28.29 8.52 -12.62
CA GLY A 39 -28.58 7.22 -12.04
C GLY A 39 -28.65 7.28 -10.51
N ASP A 40 -27.59 7.79 -9.91
CA ASP A 40 -27.39 7.84 -8.46
C ASP A 40 -28.49 8.63 -7.75
N ALA A 41 -28.92 9.74 -8.34
CA ALA A 41 -29.94 10.58 -7.75
C ALA A 41 -31.36 9.96 -7.77
N ASP A 42 -31.59 8.93 -8.58
CA ASP A 42 -32.84 8.14 -8.52
C ASP A 42 -32.71 6.92 -7.60
N ARG A 43 -31.51 6.34 -7.52
CA ARG A 43 -31.23 5.12 -6.76
C ARG A 43 -29.83 5.20 -6.13
N PRO A 44 -29.70 5.82 -4.95
CA PRO A 44 -28.42 5.92 -4.26
C PRO A 44 -27.91 4.52 -3.83
N ASP A 45 -26.66 4.47 -3.36
CA ASP A 45 -26.02 3.26 -2.82
C ASP A 45 -25.93 2.09 -3.81
N ARG A 46 -25.62 2.41 -5.07
CA ARG A 46 -25.44 1.44 -6.15
C ARG A 46 -24.05 1.54 -6.78
N VAL A 47 -23.59 0.40 -7.29
CA VAL A 47 -22.52 0.39 -8.29
C VAL A 47 -23.17 0.63 -9.65
N TRP A 48 -22.74 1.69 -10.30
CA TRP A 48 -23.17 2.05 -11.64
C TRP A 48 -22.23 1.46 -12.68
N ARG A 49 -22.80 0.78 -13.66
CA ARG A 49 -22.07 0.30 -14.84
C ARG A 49 -22.59 1.01 -16.07
N LEU A 50 -21.68 1.62 -16.82
CA LEU A 50 -21.92 2.14 -18.16
C LEU A 50 -21.26 1.16 -19.13
N GLU A 51 -22.05 0.51 -19.96
CA GLU A 51 -21.58 -0.44 -20.97
C GLU A 51 -21.80 0.12 -22.37
N GLN A 52 -20.85 -0.14 -23.26
CA GLN A 52 -20.87 0.32 -24.65
C GLN A 52 -21.04 1.84 -24.78
N LEU A 53 -20.32 2.60 -23.95
CA LEU A 53 -20.35 4.05 -23.97
C LEU A 53 -19.65 4.58 -25.22
N ALA A 54 -20.41 5.20 -26.11
CA ALA A 54 -19.90 5.81 -27.33
C ALA A 54 -20.08 7.33 -27.30
N PHE A 55 -19.05 8.07 -27.70
CA PHE A 55 -19.09 9.51 -27.93
C PHE A 55 -19.21 9.77 -29.43
N LYS A 56 -20.36 10.31 -29.84
CA LYS A 56 -20.77 10.40 -31.25
C LYS A 56 -20.47 11.76 -31.86
N THR A 57 -20.81 12.82 -31.13
CA THR A 57 -20.75 14.20 -31.62
C THR A 57 -20.18 15.10 -30.53
N PRO A 58 -19.20 15.98 -30.83
CA PRO A 58 -18.72 16.96 -29.87
C PRO A 58 -19.86 17.79 -29.29
N LEU A 59 -19.84 18.01 -27.98
CA LEU A 59 -20.80 18.86 -27.29
C LEU A 59 -20.15 20.23 -27.07
N THR A 60 -20.72 21.26 -27.66
CA THR A 60 -20.24 22.65 -27.56
C THR A 60 -21.28 23.52 -26.87
N VAL A 61 -20.84 24.63 -26.26
CA VAL A 61 -21.72 25.66 -25.70
C VAL A 61 -21.57 26.92 -26.55
N PRO A 62 -22.36 27.09 -27.63
CA PRO A 62 -22.17 28.17 -28.59
C PRO A 62 -22.64 29.54 -28.09
N GLY A 63 -23.54 29.56 -27.11
CA GLY A 63 -24.06 30.77 -26.46
C GLY A 63 -23.59 30.91 -25.01
N PRO A 64 -24.25 31.73 -24.17
CA PRO A 64 -23.90 31.87 -22.75
C PRO A 64 -24.17 30.57 -21.96
N GLU A 65 -25.12 29.76 -22.41
CA GLU A 65 -25.45 28.45 -21.85
C GLU A 65 -26.00 27.50 -22.92
N ALA A 66 -25.95 26.21 -22.63
CA ALA A 66 -26.58 25.15 -23.41
C ALA A 66 -27.21 24.13 -22.47
N GLY A 67 -28.44 23.71 -22.79
CA GLY A 67 -29.10 22.62 -22.08
C GLY A 67 -28.67 21.26 -22.64
N ILE A 68 -28.43 20.30 -21.76
CA ILE A 68 -28.38 18.88 -22.11
C ILE A 68 -29.43 18.11 -21.33
N GLU A 69 -29.88 17.00 -21.91
CA GLU A 69 -30.82 16.07 -21.31
C GLU A 69 -30.22 14.66 -21.30
N VAL A 70 -30.24 14.04 -20.12
CA VAL A 70 -29.94 12.62 -19.92
C VAL A 70 -31.25 11.87 -19.89
N ALA A 71 -31.53 11.05 -20.90
CA ALA A 71 -32.79 10.33 -21.01
C ALA A 71 -32.62 8.93 -21.63
N GLU A 72 -33.60 8.06 -21.39
CA GLU A 72 -33.62 6.73 -21.97
C GLU A 72 -33.79 6.79 -23.50
N ALA A 73 -33.09 5.91 -24.20
CA ALA A 73 -33.04 5.79 -25.65
C ALA A 73 -33.59 4.42 -26.13
N GLY A 74 -34.14 3.61 -25.23
CA GLY A 74 -34.63 2.24 -25.48
C GLY A 74 -33.68 1.15 -24.98
N ASP A 75 -34.23 -0.03 -24.66
CA ASP A 75 -33.49 -1.23 -24.25
C ASP A 75 -32.50 -1.04 -23.08
N GLY A 76 -32.78 -0.12 -22.15
CA GLY A 76 -31.90 0.22 -21.03
C GLY A 76 -30.67 1.06 -21.42
N ARG A 77 -30.66 1.64 -22.63
CA ARG A 77 -29.67 2.63 -23.06
C ARG A 77 -30.11 4.02 -22.63
N TYR A 78 -29.17 4.82 -22.15
CA TYR A 78 -29.35 6.24 -21.86
C TYR A 78 -28.43 7.06 -22.74
N ALA A 79 -28.92 8.22 -23.16
CA ALA A 79 -28.24 9.13 -24.06
C ALA A 79 -28.14 10.53 -23.45
N VAL A 80 -27.04 11.22 -23.72
CA VAL A 80 -26.85 12.65 -23.45
C VAL A 80 -27.16 13.39 -24.75
N ARG A 81 -28.20 14.22 -24.73
CA ARG A 81 -28.68 14.97 -25.90
C ARG A 81 -28.67 16.47 -25.64
N SER A 82 -28.37 17.27 -26.66
CA SER A 82 -28.60 18.72 -26.57
C SER A 82 -30.10 19.02 -26.50
N VAL A 83 -30.47 20.00 -25.69
CA VAL A 83 -31.81 20.59 -25.70
C VAL A 83 -31.85 21.60 -26.85
N PRO A 84 -32.77 21.47 -27.82
CA PRO A 84 -32.93 22.42 -28.92
C PRO A 84 -33.10 23.85 -28.41
N SER A 85 -32.39 24.80 -29.02
CA SER A 85 -32.44 26.21 -28.61
C SER A 85 -33.50 26.99 -29.38
N ALA A 86 -33.94 26.47 -30.53
CA ALA A 86 -35.01 27.04 -31.34
C ALA A 86 -36.08 25.99 -31.75
N PRO A 87 -37.33 26.41 -31.99
CA PRO A 87 -38.38 25.53 -32.51
C PRO A 87 -38.00 24.91 -33.87
N GLY A 88 -38.10 23.59 -33.99
CA GLY A 88 -37.79 22.85 -35.22
C GLY A 88 -36.37 22.24 -35.29
N GLU A 89 -35.47 22.64 -34.39
CA GLU A 89 -34.18 21.97 -34.21
C GLU A 89 -34.37 20.60 -33.55
N ARG A 90 -33.61 19.60 -34.01
CA ARG A 90 -33.63 18.25 -33.44
C ARG A 90 -32.57 18.12 -32.34
N PRO A 91 -32.86 17.45 -31.22
CA PRO A 91 -31.85 17.10 -30.24
C PRO A 91 -30.69 16.33 -30.88
N VAL A 92 -29.46 16.74 -30.61
CA VAL A 92 -28.26 16.05 -31.07
C VAL A 92 -27.83 15.07 -29.99
N GLU A 93 -27.65 13.81 -30.35
CA GLU A 93 -27.09 12.82 -29.43
C GLU A 93 -25.57 12.90 -29.43
N HIS A 94 -25.01 13.25 -28.26
CA HIS A 94 -23.57 13.44 -28.07
C HIS A 94 -22.92 12.16 -27.55
N SER A 95 -23.57 11.45 -26.63
CA SER A 95 -23.10 10.18 -26.11
C SER A 95 -24.25 9.26 -25.71
N ALA A 96 -23.99 7.96 -25.67
CA ALA A 96 -24.95 6.97 -25.18
C ALA A 96 -24.28 5.72 -24.62
N ALA A 97 -24.87 5.13 -23.58
CA ALA A 97 -24.41 3.89 -22.94
C ALA A 97 -25.60 3.06 -22.43
N ARG A 98 -25.42 1.75 -22.27
CA ARG A 98 -26.32 0.92 -21.44
C ARG A 98 -25.99 1.18 -19.98
N VAL A 99 -26.98 1.56 -19.18
CA VAL A 99 -26.77 1.97 -17.78
C VAL A 99 -27.44 0.96 -16.86
N THR A 100 -26.65 0.33 -16.00
CA THR A 100 -27.16 -0.60 -14.98
C THR A 100 -26.67 -0.19 -13.60
N GLY A 101 -27.51 -0.40 -12.59
CA GLY A 101 -27.21 -0.08 -11.19
C GLY A 101 -27.53 -1.27 -10.32
N THR A 102 -26.51 -1.90 -9.73
CA THR A 102 -26.66 -3.04 -8.81
C THR A 102 -26.42 -2.58 -7.37
N PRO A 103 -26.99 -3.26 -6.35
CA PRO A 103 -26.67 -2.97 -4.95
C PRO A 103 -25.17 -2.93 -4.70
N LEU A 104 -24.72 -1.99 -3.87
CA LEU A 104 -23.30 -1.79 -3.55
C LEU A 104 -22.74 -3.03 -2.83
N PRO A 105 -21.82 -3.79 -3.44
CA PRO A 105 -21.14 -4.90 -2.78
C PRO A 105 -20.06 -4.36 -1.82
N PRO A 106 -19.46 -5.22 -0.97
CA PRO A 106 -18.33 -4.82 -0.13
C PRO A 106 -17.21 -4.12 -0.92
N PRO A 107 -16.47 -3.20 -0.27
CA PRO A 107 -15.31 -2.54 -0.88
C PRO A 107 -14.31 -3.54 -1.47
N ARG A 108 -13.80 -3.22 -2.66
CA ARG A 108 -12.71 -3.97 -3.28
C ARG A 108 -11.45 -3.13 -3.14
N TYR A 109 -10.36 -3.73 -2.67
CA TYR A 109 -9.08 -3.05 -2.50
C TYR A 109 -8.07 -3.55 -3.53
N VAL A 110 -7.18 -2.66 -3.97
CA VAL A 110 -5.98 -2.93 -4.75
C VAL A 110 -4.77 -2.46 -3.97
N ASP A 111 -3.63 -3.15 -4.11
CA ASP A 111 -2.38 -2.72 -3.49
C ASP A 111 -1.91 -1.41 -4.12
N VAL A 112 -1.97 -0.32 -3.35
CA VAL A 112 -1.58 1.02 -3.80
C VAL A 112 -0.09 1.10 -4.12
N ALA A 113 0.76 0.43 -3.32
CA ALA A 113 2.19 0.34 -3.62
C ALA A 113 2.40 -0.52 -4.88
N GLY A 114 1.59 -1.56 -5.00
CA GLY A 114 1.37 -2.42 -6.16
C GLY A 114 1.12 -1.68 -7.47
N LEU A 115 0.20 -0.73 -7.46
CA LEU A 115 -0.18 0.04 -8.66
C LEU A 115 1.00 0.80 -9.28
N GLY A 116 2.01 1.16 -8.47
CA GLY A 116 3.22 1.84 -8.93
C GLY A 116 4.29 0.92 -9.55
N ALA A 117 4.10 -0.40 -9.51
CA ALA A 117 5.01 -1.35 -10.15
C ALA A 117 5.27 -0.97 -11.61
N GLY A 118 6.54 -0.88 -12.00
CA GLY A 118 6.90 -0.52 -13.37
C GLY A 118 6.74 0.95 -13.74
N CYS A 119 6.04 1.77 -12.94
CA CYS A 119 6.00 3.23 -13.10
C CYS A 119 7.20 3.89 -12.38
N THR A 120 8.42 3.60 -12.84
CA THR A 120 9.65 4.03 -12.15
C THR A 120 10.13 5.42 -12.55
N GLN A 121 9.74 5.90 -13.73
CA GLN A 121 10.16 7.20 -14.23
C GLN A 121 9.23 8.29 -13.71
N ARG A 122 9.72 9.16 -12.81
CA ARG A 122 8.98 10.36 -12.42
C ARG A 122 8.77 11.25 -13.65
N VAL A 123 7.53 11.69 -13.87
CA VAL A 123 7.17 12.67 -14.91
C VAL A 123 7.04 14.04 -14.25
N PRO A 124 7.96 14.99 -14.52
CA PRO A 124 7.81 16.38 -14.09
C PRO A 124 6.44 16.95 -14.49
N LEU A 125 5.79 17.69 -13.60
CA LEU A 125 4.50 18.34 -13.91
C LEU A 125 4.63 19.36 -15.06
N ALA A 126 5.83 19.90 -15.28
CA ALA A 126 6.14 20.74 -16.43
C ALA A 126 6.00 19.96 -17.76
N ASP A 127 6.35 18.68 -17.79
CA ASP A 127 6.22 17.84 -18.98
C ASP A 127 4.75 17.48 -19.24
N VAL A 128 3.96 17.30 -18.18
CA VAL A 128 2.49 17.17 -18.29
C VAL A 128 1.88 18.46 -18.87
N ALA A 129 2.35 19.63 -18.44
CA ALA A 129 1.91 20.91 -18.99
C ALA A 129 2.33 21.09 -20.46
N ALA A 130 3.59 20.80 -20.79
CA ALA A 130 4.10 20.87 -22.14
C ALA A 130 3.36 19.92 -23.09
N TRP A 131 3.03 18.70 -22.63
CA TRP A 131 2.21 17.76 -23.40
C TRP A 131 0.81 18.31 -23.64
N ARG A 132 0.16 18.92 -22.64
CA ARG A 132 -1.16 19.54 -22.81
C ARG A 132 -1.11 20.64 -23.87
N ASP A 133 -0.12 21.52 -23.80
CA ASP A 133 0.07 22.60 -24.77
C ASP A 133 0.30 22.04 -26.19
N ALA A 134 1.02 20.91 -26.30
CA ALA A 134 1.26 20.23 -27.57
C ALA A 134 0.10 19.33 -28.03
N SER A 135 -0.83 18.96 -27.15
CA SER A 135 -1.91 18.01 -27.44
C SER A 135 -2.95 18.56 -28.41
N GLY A 136 -3.00 19.87 -28.66
CA GLY A 136 -4.06 20.50 -29.44
C GLY A 136 -5.36 20.73 -28.66
N ILE A 137 -5.39 20.37 -27.38
CA ILE A 137 -6.46 20.69 -26.42
C ILE A 137 -5.88 21.62 -25.36
N ALA A 138 -6.42 22.83 -25.25
CA ALA A 138 -6.03 23.78 -24.21
C ALA A 138 -6.81 23.49 -22.91
N TYR A 139 -6.05 23.22 -21.86
CA TYR A 139 -6.55 22.93 -20.52
C TYR A 139 -6.28 24.09 -19.55
N GLY A 140 -7.36 24.70 -19.06
CA GLY A 140 -7.31 25.74 -18.04
C GLY A 140 -7.16 25.20 -16.61
N PRO A 141 -7.16 26.09 -15.61
CA PRO A 141 -6.89 25.75 -14.21
C PRO A 141 -7.74 24.61 -13.64
N ALA A 142 -9.02 24.49 -14.00
CA ALA A 142 -9.91 23.44 -13.50
C ALA A 142 -9.41 22.01 -13.79
N TYR A 143 -8.63 21.83 -14.87
CA TYR A 143 -8.10 20.52 -15.29
C TYR A 143 -6.66 20.26 -14.80
N ARG A 144 -6.11 21.11 -13.93
CA ARG A 144 -4.75 20.96 -13.37
C ARG A 144 -4.74 20.21 -12.04
N VAL A 145 -5.35 19.01 -12.03
CA VAL A 145 -5.56 18.21 -10.81
C VAL A 145 -4.49 17.15 -10.53
N VAL A 146 -3.54 16.96 -11.46
CA VAL A 146 -2.42 16.03 -11.31
C VAL A 146 -1.41 16.57 -10.31
N ARG A 147 -1.16 15.84 -9.23
CA ARG A 147 -0.23 16.22 -8.15
C ARG A 147 1.12 15.53 -8.27
N SER A 148 1.13 14.30 -8.77
CA SER A 148 2.34 13.61 -9.17
C SER A 148 2.02 12.61 -10.28
N ALA A 149 3.01 12.35 -11.13
CA ALA A 149 2.92 11.37 -12.19
C ALA A 149 4.20 10.54 -12.25
N HIS A 150 4.05 9.24 -12.45
CA HIS A 150 5.14 8.32 -12.74
C HIS A 150 4.77 7.47 -13.95
N ARG A 151 5.73 7.22 -14.83
CA ARG A 151 5.56 6.49 -16.08
C ARG A 151 6.40 5.23 -16.08
N GLY A 152 5.87 4.22 -16.75
CA GLY A 152 6.49 2.94 -17.06
C GLY A 152 6.26 2.55 -18.52
N PRO A 153 6.78 1.39 -18.93
CA PRO A 153 6.47 0.82 -20.25
C PRO A 153 4.96 0.62 -20.40
N GLY A 154 4.33 1.38 -21.30
CA GLY A 154 2.89 1.28 -21.58
C GLY A 154 1.95 1.63 -20.42
N ARG A 155 2.44 2.24 -19.34
CA ARG A 155 1.62 2.54 -18.15
C ARG A 155 2.01 3.83 -17.44
N MET A 156 1.06 4.45 -16.77
CA MET A 156 1.24 5.71 -16.04
C MET A 156 0.43 5.70 -14.75
N LEU A 157 1.09 6.00 -13.63
CA LEU A 157 0.48 6.17 -12.32
C LEU A 157 0.35 7.66 -12.01
N LEU A 158 -0.85 8.10 -11.64
CA LEU A 158 -1.16 9.47 -11.27
C LEU A 158 -1.65 9.53 -9.82
N MET A 159 -1.22 10.56 -9.10
CA MET A 159 -1.90 11.05 -7.90
C MET A 159 -2.71 12.27 -8.30
N LEU A 160 -4.02 12.22 -8.07
CA LEU A 160 -4.96 13.23 -8.53
C LEU A 160 -5.73 13.83 -7.35
N ARG A 161 -5.96 15.14 -7.36
CA ARG A 161 -6.79 15.83 -6.36
C ARG A 161 -7.52 17.00 -7.00
N ALA A 162 -8.84 16.90 -7.05
CA ALA A 162 -9.72 18.01 -7.44
C ALA A 162 -9.85 19.01 -6.30
N GLU A 163 -9.97 20.29 -6.64
CA GLU A 163 -10.31 21.35 -5.69
C GLU A 163 -11.81 21.27 -5.35
N GLU A 164 -12.16 21.41 -4.07
CA GLU A 164 -13.55 21.46 -3.64
C GLU A 164 -14.23 22.71 -4.21
N GLY A 165 -15.40 22.56 -4.86
CA GLY A 165 -16.18 23.67 -5.40
C GLY A 165 -15.94 24.06 -6.87
N ALA A 166 -15.01 23.41 -7.58
CA ALA A 166 -14.72 23.72 -9.00
C ALA A 166 -15.88 23.43 -10.00
N GLY A 167 -16.96 22.79 -9.53
CA GLY A 167 -18.07 22.31 -10.37
C GLY A 167 -19.32 23.19 -10.43
N GLY A 168 -19.38 24.33 -9.73
CA GLY A 168 -20.49 25.31 -9.82
C GLY A 168 -21.91 24.83 -9.45
N GLY A 169 -22.13 23.54 -9.23
CA GLY A 169 -23.43 22.92 -8.96
C GLY A 169 -23.72 22.69 -7.47
N ALA A 170 -25.01 22.64 -7.12
CA ALA A 170 -25.49 22.41 -5.75
C ALA A 170 -25.29 20.97 -5.22
N VAL A 171 -25.06 20.01 -6.12
CA VAL A 171 -24.80 18.59 -5.77
C VAL A 171 -23.40 18.24 -6.26
N PRO A 172 -22.55 17.62 -5.42
CA PRO A 172 -21.22 17.18 -5.84
C PRO A 172 -21.32 16.21 -7.03
N PRO A 173 -20.34 16.19 -7.95
CA PRO A 173 -20.29 15.19 -9.00
C PRO A 173 -20.15 13.78 -8.41
N PHE A 174 -20.58 12.75 -9.16
CA PHE A 174 -20.31 11.36 -8.80
C PHE A 174 -18.83 11.03 -9.06
N VAL A 175 -18.32 11.46 -10.22
CA VAL A 175 -16.90 11.44 -10.54
C VAL A 175 -16.49 12.86 -10.95
N PRO A 176 -15.61 13.55 -10.19
CA PRO A 176 -15.16 14.88 -10.58
C PRO A 176 -14.58 14.88 -12.01
N PRO A 177 -15.18 15.63 -12.95
CA PRO A 177 -14.78 15.56 -14.35
C PRO A 177 -13.29 15.82 -14.61
N PRO A 178 -12.62 16.77 -13.92
CA PRO A 178 -11.17 16.96 -14.08
C PRO A 178 -10.32 15.73 -13.71
N LEU A 179 -10.73 14.94 -12.72
CA LEU A 179 -10.02 13.72 -12.32
C LEU A 179 -10.14 12.66 -13.41
N LEU A 180 -11.35 12.43 -13.91
CA LEU A 180 -11.60 11.47 -14.96
C LEU A 180 -10.95 11.89 -16.28
N ASP A 181 -10.97 13.18 -16.60
CA ASP A 181 -10.29 13.68 -17.80
C ASP A 181 -8.77 13.47 -17.74
N SER A 182 -8.16 13.59 -16.55
CA SER A 182 -6.75 13.29 -16.35
C SER A 182 -6.38 11.82 -16.64
N VAL A 183 -7.33 10.88 -16.52
CA VAL A 183 -7.15 9.48 -16.93
C VAL A 183 -7.03 9.38 -18.46
N PHE A 184 -7.88 10.11 -19.20
CA PHE A 184 -7.80 10.17 -20.66
C PHE A 184 -6.52 10.88 -21.13
N GLN A 185 -6.13 11.97 -20.46
CA GLN A 185 -4.86 12.67 -20.73
C GLN A 185 -3.66 11.72 -20.59
N ALA A 186 -3.58 10.97 -19.48
CA ALA A 186 -2.48 10.03 -19.27
C ALA A 186 -2.44 8.90 -20.31
N LEU A 187 -3.59 8.40 -20.75
CA LEU A 187 -3.63 7.42 -21.84
C LEU A 187 -3.10 8.03 -23.16
N GLY A 188 -3.44 9.29 -23.46
CA GLY A 188 -2.88 10.02 -24.60
C GLY A 188 -1.36 10.26 -24.48
N MET A 189 -0.86 10.52 -23.28
CA MET A 189 0.57 10.69 -23.01
C MET A 189 1.37 9.39 -23.24
N LEU A 190 0.78 8.22 -23.00
CA LEU A 190 1.41 6.92 -23.26
C LEU A 190 1.61 6.59 -24.74
N ASP A 191 1.11 7.45 -25.64
CA ASP A 191 1.34 7.38 -27.08
C ASP A 191 2.42 8.36 -27.59
N ASP A 192 3.14 9.04 -26.68
CA ASP A 192 4.21 10.00 -27.00
C ASP A 192 3.79 11.09 -28.01
N GLY A 193 2.48 11.36 -28.11
CA GLY A 193 1.92 12.34 -29.04
C GLY A 193 1.85 11.87 -30.49
N SER A 194 2.10 10.59 -30.80
CA SER A 194 2.08 10.09 -32.18
C SER A 194 0.70 10.26 -32.86
N ALA A 195 -0.37 10.25 -32.06
CA ALA A 195 -1.74 10.46 -32.52
C ALA A 195 -2.24 11.94 -32.42
N GLY A 196 -1.48 12.89 -31.89
CA GLY A 196 -1.93 14.29 -31.72
C GLY A 196 -3.12 14.44 -30.75
N ALA A 197 -4.04 15.38 -31.03
CA ALA A 197 -5.23 15.67 -30.21
C ALA A 197 -6.17 14.47 -30.14
N CYS A 198 -6.13 13.72 -29.05
CA CYS A 198 -6.93 12.51 -28.88
C CYS A 198 -8.13 12.76 -27.96
N LEU A 199 -9.33 12.44 -28.44
CA LEU A 199 -10.56 12.50 -27.64
C LEU A 199 -11.10 11.11 -27.35
N PRO A 200 -11.75 10.91 -26.18
CA PRO A 200 -12.49 9.69 -25.90
C PRO A 200 -13.55 9.44 -26.97
N TRP A 201 -13.43 8.32 -27.67
CA TRP A 201 -14.37 7.88 -28.70
C TRP A 201 -15.30 6.79 -28.16
N TYR A 202 -14.75 5.87 -27.38
CA TYR A 202 -15.47 4.72 -26.85
C TYR A 202 -14.89 4.25 -25.52
N VAL A 203 -15.75 3.78 -24.62
CA VAL A 203 -15.39 3.03 -23.42
C VAL A 203 -16.32 1.84 -23.35
N GLU A 204 -15.76 0.64 -23.35
CA GLU A 204 -16.60 -0.55 -23.38
C GLU A 204 -17.33 -0.78 -22.08
N ARG A 205 -16.61 -0.62 -20.97
CA ARG A 205 -17.17 -0.81 -19.64
C ARG A 205 -16.55 0.22 -18.70
N LEU A 206 -17.41 0.94 -18.00
CA LEU A 206 -17.05 1.78 -16.87
C LEU A 206 -17.82 1.30 -15.65
N VAL A 207 -17.14 1.05 -14.54
CA VAL A 207 -17.73 0.63 -13.27
C VAL A 207 -17.43 1.69 -12.21
N ALA A 208 -18.44 2.47 -11.83
CA ALA A 208 -18.33 3.49 -10.79
C ALA A 208 -18.97 2.96 -9.50
N ARG A 209 -18.13 2.73 -8.49
CA ARG A 209 -18.54 2.05 -7.24
C ARG A 209 -19.04 3.01 -6.19
N ARG A 210 -18.35 4.15 -6.04
CA ARG A 210 -18.66 5.19 -5.04
C ARG A 210 -18.40 6.57 -5.65
N ARG A 211 -19.03 7.57 -5.05
CA ARG A 211 -18.70 8.98 -5.31
C ARG A 211 -17.23 9.23 -4.99
N ILE A 212 -16.52 9.90 -5.89
CA ILE A 212 -15.12 10.23 -5.73
C ILE A 212 -14.98 11.61 -5.08
N SER A 213 -14.23 11.67 -4.00
CA SER A 213 -13.85 12.91 -3.32
C SER A 213 -12.38 12.86 -2.87
N GLY A 214 -11.79 14.03 -2.62
CA GLY A 214 -10.44 14.14 -2.10
C GLY A 214 -9.34 13.68 -3.08
N THR A 215 -8.33 13.01 -2.52
CA THR A 215 -7.13 12.57 -3.26
C THR A 215 -7.29 11.11 -3.67
N VAL A 216 -7.05 10.82 -4.95
CA VAL A 216 -7.13 9.48 -5.54
C VAL A 216 -5.89 9.12 -6.33
N ILE A 217 -5.71 7.82 -6.55
CA ILE A 217 -4.60 7.24 -7.31
C ILE A 217 -5.20 6.59 -8.54
N ALA A 218 -4.69 6.94 -9.71
CA ALA A 218 -5.14 6.37 -10.98
C ALA A 218 -3.97 5.66 -11.67
N LEU A 219 -4.13 4.37 -11.93
CA LEU A 219 -3.25 3.61 -12.82
C LEU A 219 -3.90 3.54 -14.20
N VAL A 220 -3.18 3.99 -15.22
CA VAL A 220 -3.61 3.98 -16.62
C VAL A 220 -2.64 3.11 -17.41
N GLU A 221 -3.18 2.18 -18.19
CA GLU A 221 -2.39 1.23 -18.96
C GLU A 221 -2.85 1.26 -20.42
N ARG A 222 -1.89 1.29 -21.33
CA ARG A 222 -2.10 1.21 -22.77
C ARG A 222 -2.13 -0.27 -23.17
N ASP A 223 -3.09 -0.64 -24.01
CA ASP A 223 -3.09 -1.96 -24.64
C ASP A 223 -1.93 -2.02 -25.66
N GLU A 224 -1.06 -3.04 -25.59
CA GLU A 224 0.03 -3.19 -26.58
C GLU A 224 -0.54 -3.19 -28.00
N PRO A 225 0.09 -2.49 -28.98
CA PRO A 225 -0.23 -2.72 -30.37
C PRO A 225 0.20 -4.15 -30.70
N ALA A 226 -0.75 -5.05 -30.90
CA ALA A 226 -0.51 -6.42 -31.33
C ALA A 226 0.42 -6.41 -32.56
N GLY A 227 1.68 -6.79 -32.38
CA GLY A 227 2.67 -7.01 -33.43
C GLY A 227 2.89 -5.85 -34.41
N ALA A 228 3.79 -4.92 -34.08
CA ALA A 228 4.43 -4.09 -35.11
C ALA A 228 5.94 -4.06 -34.88
N ALA A 229 6.62 -5.03 -35.50
CA ALA A 229 7.98 -4.83 -35.95
C ALA A 229 8.04 -3.55 -36.80
N THR A 230 9.08 -2.73 -36.59
CA THR A 230 9.55 -1.70 -37.52
C THR A 230 8.50 -0.75 -38.13
N GLY A 231 8.38 0.47 -37.56
CA GLY A 231 8.15 1.68 -38.37
C GLY A 231 6.76 1.98 -38.94
N ALA A 232 5.67 1.33 -38.50
CA ALA A 232 4.32 1.72 -38.91
C ALA A 232 3.67 2.66 -37.87
N ALA A 233 3.32 3.88 -38.29
CA ALA A 233 2.60 4.84 -37.46
C ALA A 233 1.29 4.24 -36.93
N SER A 234 1.05 4.32 -35.62
CA SER A 234 -0.25 4.00 -35.04
C SER A 234 -1.31 4.85 -35.75
N GLY A 235 -2.39 4.25 -36.24
CA GLY A 235 -3.39 4.91 -37.07
C GLY A 235 -4.29 5.91 -36.33
N GLY A 236 -3.70 6.82 -35.53
CA GLY A 236 -4.41 7.86 -34.78
C GLY A 236 -5.38 7.33 -33.73
N VAL A 237 -5.14 6.13 -33.18
CA VAL A 237 -6.00 5.50 -32.16
C VAL A 237 -5.15 4.97 -31.02
N VAL A 238 -5.52 5.32 -29.79
CA VAL A 238 -4.88 4.83 -28.57
C VAL A 238 -5.91 4.06 -27.77
N ARG A 239 -5.54 2.86 -27.29
CA ARG A 239 -6.41 2.01 -26.47
C ARG A 239 -5.79 1.70 -25.14
N GLY A 240 -6.63 1.48 -24.14
CA GLY A 240 -6.15 1.14 -22.80
C GLY A 240 -7.26 0.90 -21.79
N ARG A 241 -6.84 0.82 -20.54
CA ARG A 241 -7.69 0.63 -19.36
C ARG A 241 -7.20 1.50 -18.22
N ALA A 242 -8.05 1.69 -17.21
CA ALA A 242 -7.68 2.41 -16.01
C ALA A 242 -8.41 1.91 -14.76
N VAL A 243 -7.71 1.99 -13.64
CA VAL A 243 -8.26 1.77 -12.29
C VAL A 243 -7.98 3.01 -11.46
N VAL A 244 -9.00 3.51 -10.77
CA VAL A 244 -8.89 4.63 -9.83
C VAL A 244 -9.30 4.15 -8.44
N CYS A 245 -8.42 4.36 -7.46
CA CYS A 245 -8.66 4.01 -6.06
C CYS A 245 -8.41 5.20 -5.13
N ASN A 246 -8.93 5.13 -3.90
CA ASN A 246 -8.50 6.07 -2.85
C ASN A 246 -7.09 5.73 -2.35
N GLN A 247 -6.57 6.52 -1.41
CA GLN A 247 -5.25 6.32 -0.83
C GLN A 247 -5.11 5.02 -0.02
N GLN A 248 -6.23 4.38 0.34
CA GLN A 248 -6.29 3.09 1.01
C GLN A 248 -6.39 1.92 0.03
N GLY A 249 -6.45 2.18 -1.28
CA GLY A 249 -6.57 1.17 -2.32
C GLY A 249 -8.00 0.74 -2.63
N GLU A 250 -9.03 1.32 -2.00
CA GLU A 250 -10.40 1.00 -2.37
C GLU A 250 -10.66 1.45 -3.81
N VAL A 251 -11.03 0.51 -4.68
CA VAL A 251 -11.35 0.78 -6.07
C VAL A 251 -12.67 1.55 -6.15
N LEU A 252 -12.59 2.77 -6.66
CA LEU A 252 -13.71 3.68 -6.82
C LEU A 252 -14.26 3.66 -8.25
N LEU A 253 -13.37 3.51 -9.23
CA LEU A 253 -13.70 3.56 -10.65
C LEU A 253 -12.80 2.60 -11.46
N GLU A 254 -13.41 1.92 -12.43
CA GLU A 254 -12.70 1.07 -13.39
C GLU A 254 -13.18 1.41 -14.80
N LEU A 255 -12.26 1.44 -15.76
CA LEU A 255 -12.53 1.64 -17.17
C LEU A 255 -11.80 0.57 -17.99
N ASP A 256 -12.54 -0.16 -18.81
CA ASP A 256 -11.99 -1.16 -19.72
C ASP A 256 -12.17 -0.75 -21.18
N ARG A 257 -11.17 -1.07 -22.01
CA ARG A 257 -11.18 -0.84 -23.45
C ARG A 257 -11.57 0.60 -23.80
N ILE A 258 -10.91 1.55 -23.14
CA ILE A 258 -10.92 2.97 -23.49
C ILE A 258 -10.32 3.08 -24.90
N THR A 259 -10.98 3.78 -25.80
CA THR A 259 -10.47 4.12 -27.12
C THR A 259 -10.45 5.63 -27.26
N LEU A 260 -9.25 6.20 -27.39
CA LEU A 260 -9.04 7.58 -27.81
C LEU A 260 -8.75 7.63 -29.30
N LYS A 261 -9.29 8.63 -29.99
CA LYS A 261 -9.08 8.83 -31.41
C LYS A 261 -8.55 10.23 -31.67
N ALA A 262 -7.53 10.31 -32.52
CA ALA A 262 -7.00 11.54 -33.08
C ALA A 262 -8.11 12.33 -33.78
N VAL A 263 -8.24 13.59 -33.41
CA VAL A 263 -9.02 14.57 -34.15
C VAL A 263 -8.10 15.04 -35.29
N GLY A 264 -8.35 14.56 -36.50
CA GLY A 264 -7.70 15.12 -37.70
C GLY A 264 -7.92 16.63 -37.75
N PRO A 265 -7.07 17.40 -38.47
CA PRO A 265 -7.18 18.85 -38.50
C PRO A 265 -8.60 19.24 -38.89
N THR A 266 -9.37 19.75 -37.93
CA THR A 266 -10.65 20.37 -38.18
C THR A 266 -10.35 21.56 -39.08
N ALA A 267 -10.74 21.44 -40.35
CA ALA A 267 -10.55 22.49 -41.34
C ALA A 267 -11.11 23.80 -40.75
N PRO A 268 -10.28 24.85 -40.59
CA PRO A 268 -10.80 26.14 -40.21
C PRO A 268 -11.72 26.63 -41.34
N ALA A 269 -12.86 27.21 -40.97
CA ALA A 269 -13.69 27.96 -41.89
C ALA A 269 -12.80 29.00 -42.62
N ALA A 270 -12.89 29.00 -43.94
CA ALA A 270 -12.01 29.75 -44.83
C ALA A 270 -12.04 31.27 -44.56
N ALA A 271 -10.85 31.87 -44.48
CA ALA A 271 -10.62 33.31 -44.66
C ALA A 271 -9.17 33.54 -45.17
N PRO A 272 -8.92 34.62 -45.93
CA PRO A 272 -7.95 34.63 -47.02
C PRO A 272 -6.49 34.87 -46.60
N ARG A 273 -5.61 34.33 -47.43
CA ARG A 273 -4.15 34.31 -47.32
C ARG A 273 -3.51 35.63 -47.78
N PRO A 274 -2.47 36.13 -47.11
CA PRO A 274 -1.40 36.87 -47.78
C PRO A 274 -0.09 36.07 -47.81
N ALA A 275 0.78 36.51 -48.72
CA ALA A 275 1.85 35.77 -49.35
C ALA A 275 3.09 35.47 -48.48
N ALA A 276 3.86 34.50 -48.99
CA ALA A 276 5.08 33.95 -48.45
C ALA A 276 6.24 34.95 -48.31
N ALA A 277 7.12 34.69 -47.35
CA ALA A 277 8.54 34.96 -47.47
C ALA A 277 9.33 33.84 -46.80
N ALA A 278 10.16 33.18 -47.61
CA ALA A 278 11.13 32.18 -47.19
C ALA A 278 12.46 32.87 -46.86
N VAL A 279 13.14 32.48 -45.78
CA VAL A 279 14.61 32.54 -45.70
C VAL A 279 15.13 31.34 -44.90
N ALA A 280 16.22 30.80 -45.42
CA ALA A 280 16.90 29.54 -45.14
C ALA A 280 17.85 29.60 -43.90
N PRO A 281 18.60 28.52 -43.58
CA PRO A 281 19.12 28.21 -42.24
C PRO A 281 20.57 28.66 -41.99
N ALA A 282 20.97 28.75 -40.72
CA ALA A 282 22.36 28.75 -40.26
C ALA A 282 22.40 28.13 -38.84
N ALA A 283 22.98 26.95 -38.64
CA ALA A 283 24.41 26.65 -38.47
C ALA A 283 24.87 26.75 -37.00
N THR A 284 25.03 25.55 -36.41
CA THR A 284 26.09 25.07 -35.51
C THR A 284 26.87 26.07 -34.64
N GLY A 285 26.79 25.85 -33.32
CA GLY A 285 27.77 26.32 -32.35
C GLY A 285 27.74 25.41 -31.11
N GLY A 286 28.56 24.36 -31.11
CA GLY A 286 28.76 23.48 -29.96
C GLY A 286 29.76 24.08 -28.98
N THR A 287 29.52 23.84 -27.69
CA THR A 287 30.52 24.00 -26.62
C THR A 287 30.34 22.86 -25.60
N PRO A 288 31.44 22.41 -24.96
CA PRO A 288 31.66 21.00 -24.64
C PRO A 288 31.05 20.53 -23.32
N ALA A 289 30.79 19.23 -23.28
CA ALA A 289 30.20 18.48 -22.17
C ALA A 289 31.00 18.64 -20.86
N ALA A 290 30.29 19.05 -19.80
CA ALA A 290 30.74 18.87 -18.43
C ALA A 290 30.59 17.39 -18.06
N ALA A 291 31.68 16.80 -17.56
CA ALA A 291 31.75 15.41 -17.13
C ALA A 291 30.59 15.04 -16.20
N GLY A 292 29.78 14.09 -16.63
CA GLY A 292 28.67 13.55 -15.86
C GLY A 292 29.17 12.93 -14.56
N ARG A 293 28.69 13.45 -13.43
CA ARG A 293 28.65 12.68 -12.19
C ARG A 293 27.79 11.46 -12.46
N ALA A 294 28.38 10.28 -12.36
CA ALA A 294 27.64 9.02 -12.47
C ALA A 294 26.43 9.06 -11.53
N PRO A 295 25.23 8.64 -11.98
CA PRO A 295 24.08 8.54 -11.10
C PRO A 295 24.42 7.60 -9.94
N ALA A 296 24.13 8.03 -8.72
CA ALA A 296 24.33 7.22 -7.53
C ALA A 296 23.52 5.91 -7.70
N VAL A 297 24.22 4.79 -7.69
CA VAL A 297 23.62 3.44 -7.71
C VAL A 297 22.70 3.34 -6.50
N VAL A 298 21.40 3.20 -6.73
CA VAL A 298 20.47 2.80 -5.68
C VAL A 298 20.89 1.39 -5.28
N PRO A 299 21.17 1.11 -3.99
CA PRO A 299 21.58 -0.22 -3.58
C PRO A 299 20.45 -1.20 -3.91
N THR A 300 20.79 -2.33 -4.53
CA THR A 300 19.83 -3.42 -4.79
C THR A 300 19.38 -4.12 -3.50
N THR A 301 20.03 -3.83 -2.37
CA THR A 301 19.77 -4.46 -1.07
C THR A 301 20.09 -3.48 0.05
N GLU A 302 19.20 -3.40 1.04
CA GLU A 302 19.38 -2.64 2.28
C GLU A 302 19.42 -3.59 3.47
N THR A 303 20.08 -3.19 4.55
CA THR A 303 20.11 -3.92 5.83
C THR A 303 19.85 -2.99 7.00
N LEU A 304 19.35 -3.55 8.10
CA LEU A 304 19.11 -2.82 9.34
C LEU A 304 20.44 -2.64 10.07
N VAL A 305 20.79 -1.39 10.39
CA VAL A 305 22.01 -1.03 11.12
C VAL A 305 21.61 -0.24 12.36
N TRP A 306 22.13 -0.64 13.51
CA TRP A 306 21.93 0.03 14.78
C TRP A 306 23.04 1.07 15.01
N ARG A 307 22.64 2.27 15.43
CA ARG A 307 23.57 3.35 15.79
C ARG A 307 23.19 3.90 17.15
N GLU A 308 24.18 4.35 17.91
CA GLU A 308 23.95 4.97 19.21
C GLU A 308 22.96 6.14 19.11
N ALA A 309 21.99 6.15 20.01
CA ALA A 309 20.92 7.13 20.08
C ALA A 309 21.38 8.37 20.88
N ALA A 310 20.88 9.55 20.49
CA ALA A 310 21.17 10.79 21.23
C ALA A 310 20.69 10.70 22.70
N PRO A 311 21.41 11.27 23.69
CA PRO A 311 21.03 11.16 25.09
C PRO A 311 19.63 11.69 25.40
N ALA A 312 18.94 11.11 26.39
CA ALA A 312 17.62 11.55 26.80
C ALA A 312 17.64 13.01 27.32
N PRO A 313 16.58 13.80 27.12
CA PRO A 313 16.50 15.15 27.68
C PRO A 313 16.57 15.09 29.22
N ALA A 314 17.42 15.93 29.82
CA ALA A 314 17.58 16.03 31.27
C ALA A 314 16.33 16.63 31.93
N HIS A 315 16.00 16.21 33.15
CA HIS A 315 14.96 16.86 33.95
C HIS A 315 15.31 18.35 34.15
N ALA A 316 14.46 19.25 33.67
CA ALA A 316 14.48 20.63 34.14
C ALA A 316 13.94 20.66 35.58
N THR A 317 14.82 20.45 36.57
CA THR A 317 14.56 20.91 37.94
C THR A 317 14.87 22.41 37.98
N GLY A 318 13.92 23.23 37.53
CA GLY A 318 14.02 24.69 37.57
C GLY A 318 13.36 25.27 38.83
N PRO A 319 13.97 26.28 39.47
CA PRO A 319 13.42 26.94 40.67
C PRO A 319 12.21 27.83 40.31
N THR A 320 11.37 28.05 41.32
CA THR A 320 10.16 28.90 41.34
C THR A 320 10.24 30.15 40.45
N ALA A 321 9.37 30.24 39.44
CA ALA A 321 9.13 31.44 38.65
C ALA A 321 8.12 32.38 39.33
N PRO A 322 8.26 33.72 39.21
CA PRO A 322 7.32 34.69 39.76
C PRO A 322 6.07 34.87 38.88
N ALA A 323 5.01 35.43 39.47
CA ALA A 323 3.63 35.51 38.98
C ALA A 323 3.44 36.14 37.58
N PRO A 324 2.38 35.74 36.82
CA PRO A 324 2.17 36.17 35.45
C PRO A 324 1.49 37.55 35.35
N ALA A 325 1.92 38.34 34.37
CA ALA A 325 1.20 39.51 33.88
C ALA A 325 0.24 39.09 32.74
N THR A 326 -0.98 39.60 32.81
CA THR A 326 -2.13 39.32 31.95
C THR A 326 -2.00 39.89 30.53
N VAL A 327 -2.26 39.07 29.50
CA VAL A 327 -2.58 39.48 28.12
C VAL A 327 -3.68 38.52 27.58
N PRO A 328 -4.66 38.98 26.77
CA PRO A 328 -5.94 38.30 26.56
C PRO A 328 -5.91 37.11 25.58
N GLU A 329 -6.85 36.19 25.81
CA GLU A 329 -7.18 34.99 25.04
C GLU A 329 -7.59 35.28 23.58
N GLU A 330 -6.94 34.59 22.63
CA GLU A 330 -7.64 33.99 21.49
C GLU A 330 -6.92 32.68 21.11
N ALA A 331 -7.69 31.60 21.10
CA ALA A 331 -7.25 30.23 21.30
C ALA A 331 -6.41 29.66 20.15
N ALA A 332 -5.10 29.57 20.38
CA ALA A 332 -4.25 28.51 19.85
C ALA A 332 -4.26 27.37 20.88
N ASP A 333 -4.89 26.23 20.56
CA ASP A 333 -4.78 25.02 21.38
C ASP A 333 -3.39 24.40 21.17
N THR A 334 -2.42 24.95 21.89
CA THR A 334 -1.15 24.32 22.21
C THR A 334 -1.33 23.47 23.45
N GLY A 335 -1.76 22.23 23.30
CA GLY A 335 -1.88 21.24 24.37
C GLY A 335 -0.52 20.70 24.86
N SER A 336 0.29 21.56 25.48
CA SER A 336 1.50 21.22 26.23
C SER A 336 1.33 21.61 27.71
N ALA A 337 0.34 21.00 28.38
CA ALA A 337 0.14 20.88 29.84
C ALA A 337 -1.18 20.10 30.00
N THR A 338 -1.27 18.84 30.46
CA THR A 338 -0.80 18.22 31.70
C THR A 338 -0.40 16.74 31.44
N ARG A 339 0.90 16.44 31.24
CA ARG A 339 1.37 15.03 31.11
C ARG A 339 1.33 14.23 32.42
N ALA A 340 1.06 14.89 33.55
CA ALA A 340 1.05 14.29 34.89
C ALA A 340 -0.28 13.60 35.26
N GLU A 341 -1.33 13.72 34.44
CA GLU A 341 -2.65 13.16 34.73
C GLU A 341 -2.95 11.93 33.85
N GLY A 342 -2.84 10.74 34.44
CA GLY A 342 -3.24 9.49 33.78
C GLY A 342 -2.60 8.25 34.39
N THR A 343 -3.23 7.10 34.18
CA THR A 343 -2.77 5.80 34.66
C THR A 343 -1.92 5.11 33.60
N VAL A 344 -0.80 4.51 34.01
CA VAL A 344 0.01 3.62 33.16
C VAL A 344 -0.51 2.20 33.34
N LEU A 345 -0.94 1.55 32.27
CA LEU A 345 -1.28 0.14 32.30
C LEU A 345 -0.08 -0.69 31.85
N LEU A 346 0.53 -1.42 32.77
CA LEU A 346 1.59 -2.38 32.49
C LEU A 346 0.96 -3.75 32.23
N VAL A 347 1.13 -4.25 31.01
CA VAL A 347 0.68 -5.58 30.58
C VAL A 347 1.90 -6.49 30.48
N ALA A 348 2.07 -7.42 31.40
CA ALA A 348 3.23 -8.31 31.46
C ALA A 348 2.81 -9.76 31.76
N ALA A 349 3.44 -10.72 31.07
CA ALA A 349 3.05 -12.14 31.10
C ALA A 349 3.56 -12.93 32.31
N HIS A 350 4.43 -12.38 33.16
CA HIS A 350 4.87 -13.06 34.37
C HIS A 350 4.18 -12.53 35.61
N ALA A 351 3.34 -13.40 36.12
CA ALA A 351 2.49 -13.25 37.28
C ALA A 351 2.84 -14.34 38.29
N ALA A 352 4.11 -14.77 38.35
CA ALA A 352 4.56 -15.79 39.29
C ALA A 352 4.35 -15.39 40.78
N HIS A 353 3.86 -14.17 41.05
CA HIS A 353 3.35 -13.73 42.34
C HIS A 353 1.96 -13.06 42.35
N THR A 354 1.15 -13.11 41.29
CA THR A 354 -0.18 -12.42 41.30
C THR A 354 -1.25 -13.16 42.09
N ALA A 355 -1.04 -14.41 42.48
CA ALA A 355 -1.89 -15.06 43.49
C ALA A 355 -1.69 -14.47 44.90
N HIS A 356 -0.59 -13.74 45.16
CA HIS A 356 -0.35 -13.06 46.43
C HIS A 356 -0.51 -11.53 46.35
N ALA A 357 -0.29 -10.93 45.17
CA ALA A 357 -0.42 -9.48 44.99
C ALA A 357 -1.88 -8.96 44.99
N ALA A 358 -2.88 -9.83 44.86
CA ALA A 358 -4.28 -9.43 45.04
C ALA A 358 -4.64 -9.11 46.52
N HIS A 359 -3.77 -9.46 47.48
CA HIS A 359 -4.08 -9.34 48.92
C HIS A 359 -3.00 -8.67 49.80
N THR A 360 -1.90 -8.17 49.25
CA THR A 360 -0.94 -7.39 50.04
C THR A 360 -0.83 -5.96 49.52
N ALA A 361 -1.49 -5.05 50.22
CA ALA A 361 -1.27 -3.61 50.12
C ALA A 361 0.19 -3.27 50.45
N HIS A 362 1.02 -2.98 49.45
CA HIS A 362 2.34 -2.36 49.61
C HIS A 362 2.52 -1.30 48.53
N ALA A 363 2.31 -0.03 48.92
CA ALA A 363 2.47 1.24 48.19
C ALA A 363 1.80 1.37 46.79
N PRO A 364 1.15 2.51 46.46
CA PRO A 364 0.77 2.79 45.09
C PRO A 364 2.03 2.84 44.22
N ARG A 365 2.19 1.87 43.32
CA ARG A 365 3.30 1.86 42.37
C ARG A 365 3.14 3.03 41.43
N THR A 366 4.18 3.87 41.34
CA THR A 366 4.19 5.01 40.43
C THR A 366 5.35 4.96 39.46
N ILE A 367 5.09 5.20 38.17
CA ILE A 367 6.12 5.50 37.17
C ILE A 367 6.02 6.98 36.86
N GLU A 368 7.09 7.73 37.17
CA GLU A 368 7.12 9.20 37.01
C GLU A 368 5.97 9.91 37.75
N GLY A 369 5.62 9.43 38.95
CA GLY A 369 4.53 9.99 39.76
C GLY A 369 3.12 9.57 39.33
N ARG A 370 2.97 8.73 38.29
CA ARG A 370 1.67 8.25 37.78
C ARG A 370 1.34 6.86 38.28
N PRO A 371 0.09 6.57 38.70
CA PRO A 371 -0.30 5.24 39.18
C PRO A 371 -0.12 4.17 38.09
N VAL A 372 0.38 3.01 38.48
CA VAL A 372 0.56 1.85 37.59
C VAL A 372 -0.44 0.75 37.93
N LEU A 373 -1.18 0.29 36.92
CA LEU A 373 -1.99 -0.92 37.01
C LEU A 373 -1.27 -2.06 36.30
N HIS A 374 -1.11 -3.19 36.99
CA HIS A 374 -0.49 -4.38 36.44
C HIS A 374 -1.57 -5.38 36.01
N LEU A 375 -1.56 -5.79 34.74
CA LEU A 375 -2.40 -6.86 34.23
C LEU A 375 -1.55 -7.89 33.48
N THR A 376 -2.01 -9.13 33.47
CA THR A 376 -1.49 -10.13 32.52
C THR A 376 -2.22 -10.00 31.19
N PRO A 377 -1.64 -10.42 30.07
CA PRO A 377 -2.35 -10.49 28.79
C PRO A 377 -3.67 -11.28 28.88
N GLU A 378 -3.68 -12.37 29.65
CA GLU A 378 -4.85 -13.24 29.85
C GLU A 378 -5.94 -12.52 30.63
N ARG A 379 -5.61 -11.89 31.77
CA ARG A 379 -6.59 -11.11 32.54
C ARG A 379 -7.14 -9.93 31.75
N LEU A 380 -6.29 -9.28 30.95
CA LEU A 380 -6.73 -8.21 30.06
C LEU A 380 -7.63 -8.73 28.92
N ALA A 381 -7.47 -9.99 28.51
CA ALA A 381 -8.35 -10.67 27.56
C ALA A 381 -9.67 -11.16 28.20
N GLU A 382 -9.66 -11.61 29.45
CA GLU A 382 -10.85 -12.14 30.14
C GLU A 382 -11.72 -11.04 30.75
N GLU A 383 -11.12 -10.15 31.54
CA GLU A 383 -11.83 -9.14 32.33
C GLU A 383 -12.06 -7.83 31.54
N GLY A 384 -11.22 -7.57 30.53
CA GLY A 384 -11.31 -6.40 29.67
C GLY A 384 -10.80 -5.09 30.29
N LEU A 385 -10.70 -4.05 29.46
CA LEU A 385 -10.38 -2.69 29.92
C LEU A 385 -11.51 -2.06 30.74
N ASP A 386 -12.69 -2.69 30.77
CA ASP A 386 -13.87 -2.21 31.48
C ASP A 386 -13.87 -2.66 32.95
N ALA A 387 -12.99 -3.58 33.33
CA ALA A 387 -12.72 -3.95 34.72
C ALA A 387 -11.76 -2.98 35.43
N LEU A 388 -11.25 -1.96 34.73
CA LEU A 388 -10.46 -0.90 35.36
C LEU A 388 -11.34 -0.10 36.35
N PRO A 389 -10.79 0.38 37.48
CA PRO A 389 -11.55 1.19 38.43
C PRO A 389 -12.27 2.36 37.77
N GLU A 390 -13.51 2.62 38.18
CA GLU A 390 -14.32 3.70 37.63
C GLU A 390 -13.59 5.05 37.74
N GLY A 391 -13.55 5.82 36.63
CA GLY A 391 -12.79 7.07 36.54
C GLY A 391 -11.32 6.93 36.10
N THR A 392 -10.83 5.71 35.82
CA THR A 392 -9.46 5.52 35.31
C THR A 392 -9.27 6.13 33.92
N VAL A 393 -8.42 7.16 33.82
CA VAL A 393 -8.02 7.75 32.53
C VAL A 393 -6.76 7.06 32.04
N LEU A 394 -6.92 6.11 31.12
CA LEU A 394 -5.82 5.37 30.51
C LEU A 394 -5.12 6.23 29.45
N ARG A 395 -3.85 6.60 29.71
CA ARG A 395 -3.04 7.43 28.79
C ARG A 395 -1.94 6.63 28.11
N ASP A 396 -1.22 5.82 28.89
CA ASP A 396 -0.11 5.01 28.42
C ASP A 396 -0.36 3.53 28.72
N VAL A 397 -0.13 2.70 27.72
CA VAL A 397 -0.10 1.24 27.83
C VAL A 397 1.31 0.78 27.52
N VAL A 398 1.89 0.06 28.46
CA VAL A 398 3.19 -0.58 28.29
C VAL A 398 2.96 -2.07 28.19
N TYR A 399 3.12 -2.63 27.00
CA TYR A 399 3.10 -4.07 26.80
C TYR A 399 4.53 -4.61 26.92
N VAL A 400 4.82 -5.35 28.00
CA VAL A 400 6.09 -6.05 28.18
C VAL A 400 5.94 -7.47 27.68
N ALA A 401 6.53 -7.72 26.51
CA ALA A 401 6.47 -9.02 25.90
C ALA A 401 7.17 -10.06 26.80
N PRO A 402 6.53 -11.21 27.09
CA PRO A 402 7.06 -12.25 27.99
C PRO A 402 8.52 -12.57 27.68
N ASP A 403 9.36 -12.69 28.73
CA ASP A 403 10.67 -13.35 28.66
C ASP A 403 10.46 -14.81 28.24
N GLY A 404 10.34 -15.02 26.93
CA GLY A 404 9.93 -16.28 26.35
C GLY A 404 8.45 -16.59 26.60
N PRO A 405 7.71 -16.85 25.51
CA PRO A 405 6.72 -17.92 25.50
C PRO A 405 7.09 -19.04 24.53
N VAL A 406 8.29 -19.01 23.93
CA VAL A 406 8.79 -20.02 22.98
C VAL A 406 10.03 -20.70 23.58
N ALA A 407 9.86 -21.27 24.77
CA ALA A 407 10.74 -22.36 25.18
C ALA A 407 10.49 -23.51 24.18
N ALA A 408 11.50 -23.81 23.36
CA ALA A 408 11.47 -24.69 22.18
C ALA A 408 10.75 -24.11 20.96
N ASP A 409 11.29 -24.37 19.78
CA ASP A 409 10.76 -24.08 18.45
C ASP A 409 9.29 -24.53 18.25
N ASP A 410 8.32 -23.86 18.89
CA ASP A 410 6.90 -24.17 18.85
C ASP A 410 6.13 -23.08 18.10
N ALA A 411 5.74 -23.40 16.87
CA ALA A 411 4.92 -22.55 16.02
C ALA A 411 3.56 -22.20 16.64
N ALA A 412 2.94 -23.13 17.35
CA ALA A 412 1.60 -22.96 17.91
C ALA A 412 1.64 -22.02 19.13
N ALA A 413 2.68 -22.14 19.98
CA ALA A 413 2.91 -21.21 21.07
C ALA A 413 3.14 -19.78 20.56
N ALA A 414 4.01 -19.61 19.57
CA ALA A 414 4.27 -18.31 18.95
C ALA A 414 3.01 -17.69 18.31
N THR A 415 2.21 -18.52 17.62
CA THR A 415 0.97 -18.07 16.98
C THR A 415 -0.07 -17.61 18.01
N ARG A 416 -0.27 -18.37 19.10
CA ARG A 416 -1.16 -17.98 20.20
C ARG A 416 -0.72 -16.65 20.82
N ALA A 417 0.57 -16.51 21.15
CA ALA A 417 1.10 -15.29 21.74
C ALA A 417 0.88 -14.06 20.83
N LEU A 418 1.04 -14.21 19.50
CA LEU A 418 0.73 -13.13 18.56
C LEU A 418 -0.76 -12.81 18.50
N GLN A 419 -1.63 -13.83 18.53
CA GLN A 419 -3.08 -13.63 18.57
C GLN A 419 -3.52 -12.85 19.82
N ASP A 420 -2.92 -13.13 20.98
CA ASP A 420 -3.19 -12.41 22.21
C ASP A 420 -2.81 -10.92 22.11
N VAL A 421 -1.67 -10.62 21.46
CA VAL A 421 -1.27 -9.24 21.19
C VAL A 421 -2.24 -8.56 20.22
N PHE A 422 -2.72 -9.24 19.17
CA PHE A 422 -3.75 -8.70 18.28
C PHE A 422 -5.07 -8.44 19.04
N ALA A 423 -5.45 -9.31 19.99
CA ALA A 423 -6.61 -9.11 20.82
C ALA A 423 -6.47 -7.87 21.71
N LEU A 424 -5.29 -7.66 22.31
CA LEU A 424 -4.96 -6.45 23.07
C LEU A 424 -5.09 -5.20 22.19
N VAL A 425 -4.41 -5.17 21.05
CA VAL A 425 -4.41 -4.01 20.13
C VAL A 425 -5.83 -3.64 19.70
N ARG A 426 -6.68 -4.63 19.40
CA ARG A 426 -8.08 -4.40 19.06
C ARG A 426 -8.85 -3.70 20.17
N ARG A 427 -8.63 -4.09 21.42
CA ARG A 427 -9.28 -3.47 22.60
C ARG A 427 -8.81 -2.04 22.80
N LEU A 428 -7.50 -1.79 22.67
CA LEU A 428 -6.94 -0.44 22.74
C LEU A 428 -7.53 0.46 21.63
N ALA A 429 -7.55 -0.05 20.39
CA ALA A 429 -8.08 0.68 19.24
C ALA A 429 -9.59 0.92 19.29
N ALA A 430 -10.34 0.13 20.07
CA ALA A 430 -11.77 0.31 20.29
C ALA A 430 -12.08 1.48 21.25
N ARG A 431 -11.09 2.07 21.92
CA ARG A 431 -11.24 3.22 22.83
C ARG A 431 -10.65 4.48 22.20
N PRO A 432 -11.40 5.26 21.40
CA PRO A 432 -10.90 6.49 20.83
C PRO A 432 -10.89 7.63 21.87
N PRO A 433 -9.80 8.43 21.98
CA PRO A 433 -8.52 8.24 21.29
C PRO A 433 -7.76 7.04 21.86
N MET A 434 -7.15 6.23 20.99
CA MET A 434 -6.37 5.05 21.40
C MET A 434 -5.22 5.52 22.30
N PRO A 435 -5.01 4.90 23.48
CA PRO A 435 -3.94 5.27 24.39
C PRO A 435 -2.57 5.04 23.74
N ASP A 436 -1.59 5.82 24.16
CA ASP A 436 -0.21 5.66 23.73
C ASP A 436 0.27 4.25 24.09
N LEU A 437 1.06 3.64 23.21
CA LEU A 437 1.45 2.25 23.32
C LEU A 437 2.97 2.13 23.22
N LEU A 438 3.61 1.64 24.28
CA LEU A 438 5.00 1.20 24.26
C LEU A 438 5.03 -0.34 24.26
N ILE A 439 5.57 -0.93 23.20
CA ILE A 439 5.84 -2.36 23.11
C ILE A 439 7.30 -2.59 23.53
N VAL A 440 7.49 -3.31 24.63
CA VAL A 440 8.80 -3.62 25.22
C VAL A 440 9.16 -5.07 24.88
N THR A 441 10.34 -5.24 24.31
CA THR A 441 10.94 -6.49 23.83
C THR A 441 12.33 -6.67 24.44
N GLY A 442 13.03 -7.77 24.15
CA GLY A 442 14.37 -8.01 24.70
C GLY A 442 15.42 -8.51 23.72
N THR A 443 15.03 -9.35 22.76
CA THR A 443 15.95 -9.89 21.74
C THR A 443 15.28 -9.87 20.36
N ALA A 444 14.52 -8.82 20.05
CA ALA A 444 13.83 -8.66 18.77
C ALA A 444 14.79 -8.54 17.57
N HIS A 445 15.97 -7.99 17.81
CA HIS A 445 16.99 -7.78 16.78
C HIS A 445 18.38 -8.00 17.39
N ALA A 446 19.31 -8.49 16.59
CA ALA A 446 20.72 -8.52 16.95
C ALA A 446 21.26 -7.09 16.82
N VAL A 447 21.50 -6.43 17.96
CA VAL A 447 22.04 -5.06 18.00
C VAL A 447 23.56 -5.12 17.97
N ALA A 448 24.16 -6.01 18.76
CA ALA A 448 25.55 -6.43 18.64
C ALA A 448 25.68 -7.75 17.87
N GLU A 449 26.89 -7.99 17.33
CA GLU A 449 27.22 -9.22 16.62
C GLU A 449 27.15 -10.44 17.56
N GLY A 450 26.54 -11.53 17.08
CA GLY A 450 26.42 -12.78 17.84
C GLY A 450 25.25 -12.81 18.84
N GLU A 451 24.47 -11.75 18.98
CA GLU A 451 23.26 -11.77 19.81
C GLU A 451 22.22 -12.77 19.28
N ALA A 452 21.65 -13.54 20.20
CA ALA A 452 20.50 -14.38 19.90
C ALA A 452 19.27 -13.51 19.60
N VAL A 453 18.48 -13.91 18.61
CA VAL A 453 17.23 -13.23 18.23
C VAL A 453 16.03 -14.10 18.56
N ASP A 454 15.00 -13.52 19.16
CA ASP A 454 13.70 -14.16 19.37
C ASP A 454 12.73 -13.76 18.23
N PRO A 455 12.29 -14.70 17.38
CA PRO A 455 11.40 -14.42 16.26
C PRO A 455 10.05 -13.80 16.67
N PHE A 456 9.52 -14.18 17.83
CA PHE A 456 8.28 -13.60 18.35
C PHE A 456 8.47 -12.11 18.66
N MET A 457 9.61 -11.75 19.25
CA MET A 457 9.95 -10.36 19.54
C MET A 457 10.10 -9.55 18.24
N THR A 458 10.75 -10.10 17.21
CA THR A 458 10.87 -9.45 15.88
C THR A 458 9.50 -9.24 15.22
N ALA A 459 8.57 -10.18 15.37
CA ALA A 459 7.21 -10.07 14.86
C ALA A 459 6.45 -8.88 15.49
N LEU A 460 6.65 -8.61 16.78
CA LEU A 460 6.05 -7.46 17.47
C LEU A 460 6.53 -6.12 16.90
N TRP A 461 7.77 -6.06 16.41
CA TRP A 461 8.30 -4.86 15.75
C TRP A 461 7.62 -4.61 14.40
N GLY A 462 7.41 -5.65 13.59
CA GLY A 462 6.62 -5.53 12.35
C GLY A 462 5.18 -5.06 12.62
N LEU A 463 4.55 -5.58 13.67
CA LEU A 463 3.23 -5.12 14.14
C LEU A 463 3.28 -3.65 14.57
N GLY A 464 4.16 -3.29 15.50
CA GLY A 464 4.25 -1.94 16.07
C GLY A 464 4.51 -0.86 15.02
N ARG A 465 5.38 -1.13 14.05
CA ARG A 465 5.62 -0.24 12.90
C ARG A 465 4.33 -0.01 12.10
N THR A 466 3.52 -1.03 11.90
CA THR A 466 2.24 -0.89 11.19
C THR A 466 1.20 -0.14 12.02
N LEU A 467 1.14 -0.37 13.34
CA LEU A 467 0.24 0.38 14.22
C LEU A 467 0.54 1.87 14.23
N ARG A 468 1.81 2.28 14.12
CA ARG A 468 2.20 3.69 13.94
C ARG A 468 1.56 4.31 12.69
N VAL A 469 1.48 3.55 11.60
CA VAL A 469 0.84 3.99 10.35
C VAL A 469 -0.69 4.02 10.49
N GLU A 470 -1.27 3.01 11.15
CA GLU A 470 -2.72 2.90 11.36
C GLU A 470 -3.28 3.94 12.36
N HIS A 471 -2.46 4.40 13.31
CA HIS A 471 -2.85 5.30 14.39
C HIS A 471 -1.92 6.53 14.48
N PRO A 472 -1.94 7.45 13.49
CA PRO A 472 -1.00 8.57 13.42
C PRO A 472 -1.15 9.62 14.53
N ARG A 473 -2.26 9.58 15.28
CA ARG A 473 -2.52 10.45 16.43
C ARG A 473 -2.16 9.81 17.77
N THR A 474 -1.75 8.54 17.76
CA THR A 474 -1.35 7.78 18.95
C THR A 474 0.14 7.54 18.90
N ARG A 475 0.82 7.74 20.01
CA ARG A 475 2.25 7.48 20.09
C ARG A 475 2.48 5.98 20.31
N VAL A 476 2.74 5.28 19.21
CA VAL A 476 3.18 3.87 19.26
C VAL A 476 4.71 3.81 19.16
N ARG A 477 5.35 3.18 20.15
CA ARG A 477 6.81 3.04 20.28
C ARG A 477 7.24 1.60 20.52
N LEU A 478 8.46 1.30 20.13
CA LEU A 478 9.11 0.01 20.32
C LEU A 478 10.41 0.22 21.09
N ALA A 479 10.61 -0.56 22.16
CA ALA A 479 11.85 -0.58 22.93
C ALA A 479 12.32 -2.02 23.14
N ASP A 480 13.56 -2.32 22.77
CA ASP A 480 14.19 -3.62 23.03
C ASP A 480 15.21 -3.48 24.15
N LEU A 481 14.95 -4.06 25.32
CA LEU A 481 15.74 -3.83 26.54
C LEU A 481 16.81 -4.89 26.80
N GLY A 482 17.06 -5.80 25.86
CA GLY A 482 18.01 -6.89 26.07
C GLY A 482 17.40 -8.06 26.87
N SER A 483 18.25 -9.05 27.18
CA SER A 483 17.91 -10.16 28.06
C SER A 483 17.59 -9.67 29.49
N GLY A 484 16.55 -10.21 30.12
CA GLY A 484 16.18 -9.84 31.50
C GLY A 484 15.20 -8.67 31.62
N ARG A 485 14.57 -8.26 30.51
CA ARG A 485 13.52 -7.21 30.49
C ARG A 485 12.36 -7.46 31.47
N GLY A 486 12.00 -8.71 31.76
CA GLY A 486 10.97 -9.06 32.74
C GLY A 486 11.38 -8.64 34.15
N ARG A 487 12.65 -8.81 34.51
CA ARG A 487 13.21 -8.27 35.76
C ARG A 487 13.14 -6.75 35.81
N ALA A 488 13.43 -6.07 34.70
CA ALA A 488 13.33 -4.61 34.61
C ALA A 488 11.89 -4.07 34.75
N ALA A 489 10.88 -4.88 34.39
CA ALA A 489 9.47 -4.52 34.56
C ALA A 489 8.94 -4.81 35.98
N GLU A 490 9.56 -5.75 36.70
CA GLU A 490 9.13 -6.23 38.02
C GLU A 490 9.87 -5.57 39.20
N ALA A 491 11.08 -5.05 38.99
CA ALA A 491 11.93 -4.57 40.08
C ALA A 491 11.50 -3.20 40.64
N GLU A 492 11.37 -3.13 41.97
CA GLU A 492 11.15 -1.89 42.73
C GLU A 492 12.48 -1.14 42.91
N GLY A 493 12.48 0.20 42.81
CA GLY A 493 13.72 0.98 42.93
C GLY A 493 14.54 1.04 41.64
N ASP A 494 15.86 1.27 41.73
CA ASP A 494 16.75 1.64 40.61
C ASP A 494 16.77 0.65 39.42
N ASP A 495 16.47 -0.63 39.62
CA ASP A 495 16.53 -1.68 38.58
C ASP A 495 15.49 -1.53 37.46
N GLY A 496 14.38 -0.82 37.69
CA GLY A 496 13.42 -0.43 36.64
C GLY A 496 13.87 0.75 35.76
N ALA A 497 15.14 1.18 35.86
CA ALA A 497 15.67 2.37 35.20
C ALA A 497 15.54 2.32 33.67
N ALA A 498 15.79 1.16 33.06
CA ALA A 498 15.71 0.98 31.62
C ALA A 498 14.31 1.26 31.07
N LEU A 499 13.26 0.72 31.70
CA LEU A 499 11.87 0.95 31.29
C LEU A 499 11.45 2.41 31.51
N ARG A 500 11.83 2.99 32.65
CA ARG A 500 11.58 4.42 32.95
C ARG A 500 12.29 5.34 31.96
N GLU A 501 13.50 4.99 31.52
CA GLU A 501 14.19 5.75 30.50
C GLU A 501 13.55 5.57 29.12
N ALA A 502 13.16 4.34 28.73
CA ALA A 502 12.43 4.10 27.48
C ALA A 502 11.18 4.98 27.37
N LEU A 503 10.43 5.13 28.46
CA LEU A 503 9.24 5.98 28.51
C LEU A 503 9.54 7.46 28.26
N ARG A 504 10.67 7.97 28.75
CA ARG A 504 11.12 9.37 28.59
C ARG A 504 11.66 9.69 27.21
N ARG A 505 12.21 8.70 26.52
CA ARG A 505 12.89 8.91 25.23
C ARG A 505 11.89 9.11 24.09
N ASP A 506 12.23 10.02 23.17
CA ASP A 506 11.38 10.38 22.04
C ASP A 506 11.49 9.48 20.81
N GLY A 507 12.53 8.65 20.76
CA GLY A 507 12.74 7.66 19.70
C GLY A 507 11.53 6.73 19.54
N ALA A 508 11.11 6.52 18.29
CA ALA A 508 10.00 5.63 17.97
C ALA A 508 10.39 4.15 18.08
N GLU A 509 11.67 3.87 17.89
CA GLU A 509 12.28 2.54 17.87
C GLU A 509 13.63 2.63 18.58
N LEU A 510 13.79 1.92 19.69
CA LEU A 510 14.96 2.00 20.54
C LEU A 510 15.42 0.60 20.95
N ALA A 511 16.73 0.42 21.11
CA ALA A 511 17.29 -0.76 21.76
C ALA A 511 18.33 -0.39 22.81
N LEU A 512 18.41 -1.12 23.93
CA LEU A 512 19.37 -0.91 24.99
C LEU A 512 20.31 -2.12 25.06
N ARG A 513 21.62 -1.89 24.97
CA ARG A 513 22.66 -2.91 25.17
C ARG A 513 23.79 -2.32 26.01
N ASP A 514 24.18 -3.02 27.07
CA ASP A 514 25.29 -2.65 27.94
C ASP A 514 25.24 -1.18 28.42
N GLY A 515 24.03 -0.68 28.72
CA GLY A 515 23.80 0.70 29.17
C GLY A 515 23.70 1.75 28.06
N THR A 516 23.93 1.36 26.80
CA THR A 516 23.88 2.25 25.62
C THR A 516 22.59 2.06 24.83
N TRP A 517 21.95 3.18 24.50
CA TRP A 517 20.75 3.19 23.65
C TRP A 517 21.12 3.28 22.17
N TYR A 518 20.36 2.59 21.32
CA TYR A 518 20.54 2.51 19.88
C TYR A 518 19.22 2.77 19.15
N GLU A 519 19.32 3.32 17.94
CA GLU A 519 18.23 3.51 16.98
C GLU A 519 18.53 2.76 15.67
N PRO A 520 17.49 2.21 15.00
CA PRO A 520 17.67 1.48 13.75
C PRO A 520 17.66 2.38 12.52
N PHE A 521 18.51 2.06 11.54
CA PHE A 521 18.58 2.71 10.23
C PHE A 521 18.58 1.65 9.13
N LEU A 522 17.82 1.87 8.05
CA LEU A 522 17.97 1.08 6.83
C LEU A 522 19.05 1.72 5.96
N LEU A 523 20.12 0.99 5.70
CA LEU A 523 21.27 1.45 4.93
C LEU A 523 21.59 0.46 3.80
N PRO A 524 22.25 0.92 2.72
CA PRO A 524 22.82 0.04 1.70
C PRO A 524 23.57 -1.14 2.34
N ALA A 525 23.22 -2.38 1.97
CA ALA A 525 23.94 -3.54 2.46
C ALA A 525 25.36 -3.57 1.84
N PRO A 526 26.42 -3.82 2.64
CA PRO A 526 27.73 -4.03 2.07
C PRO A 526 27.73 -5.30 1.19
N PRO A 527 28.58 -5.34 0.14
CA PRO A 527 28.71 -6.54 -0.68
C PRO A 527 29.13 -7.72 0.19
N ALA A 528 28.29 -8.76 0.24
CA ALA A 528 28.62 -9.99 0.93
C ALA A 528 29.63 -10.82 0.11
N PRO A 529 30.55 -11.57 0.75
CA PRO A 529 31.42 -12.49 0.04
C PRO A 529 30.56 -13.52 -0.71
N ALA A 530 30.86 -13.71 -2.00
CA ALA A 530 30.17 -14.70 -2.82
C ALA A 530 30.43 -16.10 -2.25
N ARG A 531 29.37 -16.80 -1.86
CA ARG A 531 29.42 -18.22 -1.54
C ARG A 531 29.01 -19.00 -2.79
N GLU A 532 29.85 -19.92 -3.24
CA GLU A 532 29.45 -20.81 -4.34
C GLU A 532 28.27 -21.67 -3.89
N VAL A 533 27.15 -21.51 -4.59
CA VAL A 533 25.96 -22.34 -4.43
C VAL A 533 25.87 -23.25 -5.64
N ARG A 534 25.74 -24.56 -5.40
CA ARG A 534 25.58 -25.54 -6.47
C ARG A 534 24.13 -25.56 -6.96
N TYR A 535 23.85 -24.80 -8.01
CA TYR A 535 22.55 -24.86 -8.70
C TYR A 535 22.46 -26.05 -9.65
N ARG A 536 23.48 -26.23 -10.50
CA ARG A 536 23.51 -27.31 -11.50
C ARG A 536 23.55 -28.69 -10.84
N GLY A 537 22.60 -29.53 -11.21
CA GLY A 537 22.41 -30.86 -10.67
C GLY A 537 21.89 -30.89 -9.22
N GLY A 538 21.52 -29.74 -8.64
CA GLY A 538 20.95 -29.67 -7.29
C GLY A 538 19.48 -30.07 -7.22
N ARG A 539 19.01 -30.40 -6.02
CA ARG A 539 17.63 -30.76 -5.68
C ARG A 539 17.04 -29.68 -4.80
N PHE A 540 15.97 -29.02 -5.24
CA PHE A 540 15.41 -27.86 -4.55
C PHE A 540 13.96 -28.08 -4.13
N LEU A 541 13.62 -27.60 -2.93
CA LEU A 541 12.25 -27.52 -2.42
C LEU A 541 11.75 -26.08 -2.53
N ILE A 542 10.57 -25.87 -3.11
CA ILE A 542 9.88 -24.58 -3.14
C ILE A 542 8.48 -24.73 -2.56
N THR A 543 8.25 -24.18 -1.37
CA THR A 543 6.90 -24.08 -0.80
C THR A 543 6.20 -22.82 -1.32
N GLY A 544 4.89 -22.90 -1.53
CA GLY A 544 4.21 -21.91 -2.38
C GLY A 544 4.68 -22.00 -3.85
N GLY A 545 5.21 -23.16 -4.26
CA GLY A 545 5.92 -23.35 -5.53
C GLY A 545 5.06 -23.20 -6.78
N MET A 546 3.73 -23.30 -6.65
CA MET A 546 2.77 -23.06 -7.74
C MET A 546 2.23 -21.62 -7.77
N GLY A 547 2.63 -20.77 -6.83
CA GLY A 547 2.30 -19.34 -6.87
C GLY A 547 3.21 -18.59 -7.86
N GLY A 548 2.85 -17.37 -8.24
CA GLY A 548 3.60 -16.59 -9.25
C GLY A 548 5.09 -16.44 -8.94
N ILE A 549 5.45 -16.10 -7.69
CA ILE A 549 6.84 -16.00 -7.23
C ILE A 549 7.50 -17.37 -7.20
N GLY A 550 6.84 -18.39 -6.64
CA GLY A 550 7.37 -19.75 -6.55
C GLY A 550 7.71 -20.35 -7.91
N LEU A 551 6.82 -20.18 -8.90
CA LEU A 551 7.05 -20.61 -10.28
C LEU A 551 8.21 -19.84 -10.93
N ARG A 552 8.40 -18.55 -10.58
CA ARG A 552 9.52 -17.78 -11.12
C ARG A 552 10.86 -18.25 -10.56
N VAL A 553 10.91 -18.61 -9.29
CA VAL A 553 12.08 -19.24 -8.67
C VAL A 553 12.33 -20.62 -9.27
N ALA A 554 11.28 -21.42 -9.51
CA ALA A 554 11.39 -22.72 -10.17
C ALA A 554 12.00 -22.62 -11.57
N GLU A 555 11.52 -21.67 -12.38
CA GLU A 555 12.05 -21.38 -13.72
C GLU A 555 13.52 -20.99 -13.67
N PHE A 556 13.90 -20.10 -12.75
CA PHE A 556 15.30 -19.72 -12.55
C PHE A 556 16.19 -20.93 -12.23
N LEU A 557 15.78 -21.78 -11.28
CA LEU A 557 16.56 -22.97 -10.92
C LEU A 557 16.67 -23.97 -12.07
N ALA A 558 15.61 -24.11 -12.86
CA ALA A 558 15.64 -24.92 -14.07
C ALA A 558 16.54 -24.30 -15.17
N ASP A 559 16.64 -22.97 -15.27
CA ASP A 559 17.56 -22.25 -16.17
C ASP A 559 19.03 -22.50 -15.75
N GLU A 560 19.29 -22.55 -14.44
CA GLU A 560 20.60 -22.89 -13.87
C GLU A 560 20.95 -24.39 -13.95
N GLY A 561 20.00 -25.22 -14.42
CA GLY A 561 20.20 -26.65 -14.67
C GLY A 561 20.11 -27.53 -13.42
N CYS A 562 19.19 -27.22 -12.49
CA CYS A 562 18.89 -28.11 -11.37
C CYS A 562 18.50 -29.52 -11.83
N ALA A 563 18.81 -30.54 -11.03
CA ALA A 563 18.39 -31.91 -11.32
C ALA A 563 16.92 -32.14 -10.98
N ARG A 564 16.48 -31.67 -9.80
CA ARG A 564 15.12 -31.92 -9.28
C ARG A 564 14.52 -30.68 -8.64
N LEU A 565 13.23 -30.46 -8.91
CA LEU A 565 12.40 -29.47 -8.24
C LEU A 565 11.22 -30.16 -7.55
N THR A 566 11.06 -29.93 -6.26
CA THR A 566 9.85 -30.29 -5.50
C THR A 566 9.06 -29.02 -5.21
N LEU A 567 7.89 -28.88 -5.83
CA LEU A 567 7.01 -27.72 -5.64
C LEU A 567 5.84 -28.11 -4.74
N VAL A 568 5.68 -27.41 -3.62
CA VAL A 568 4.61 -27.68 -2.64
C VAL A 568 3.58 -26.55 -2.57
N GLY A 569 2.31 -26.92 -2.62
CA GLY A 569 1.18 -25.99 -2.53
C GLY A 569 -0.12 -26.74 -2.26
N ARG A 570 -1.12 -26.06 -1.69
CA ARG A 570 -2.40 -26.72 -1.34
C ARG A 570 -3.23 -27.14 -2.54
N THR A 571 -3.04 -26.48 -3.68
CA THR A 571 -3.81 -26.69 -4.90
C THR A 571 -2.87 -26.80 -6.08
N VAL A 572 -3.02 -27.87 -6.86
CA VAL A 572 -2.28 -28.07 -8.11
C VAL A 572 -3.11 -27.50 -9.25
N PRO A 573 -2.59 -26.54 -10.03
CA PRO A 573 -3.29 -26.00 -11.19
C PRO A 573 -3.53 -27.10 -12.25
N GLU A 574 -4.79 -27.33 -12.61
CA GLU A 574 -5.16 -28.31 -13.65
C GLU A 574 -5.17 -27.71 -15.07
N ARG A 575 -5.29 -26.39 -15.20
CA ARG A 575 -5.39 -25.66 -16.47
C ARG A 575 -4.93 -24.20 -16.33
N GLY A 576 -4.69 -23.55 -17.47
CA GLY A 576 -4.27 -22.14 -17.55
C GLY A 576 -2.77 -21.95 -17.41
N GLU A 577 -2.33 -20.69 -17.35
CA GLU A 577 -0.91 -20.31 -17.44
C GLU A 577 -0.01 -21.02 -16.41
N ALA A 578 -0.45 -21.12 -15.15
CA ALA A 578 0.31 -21.81 -14.12
C ALA A 578 0.52 -23.31 -14.43
N ARG A 579 -0.48 -23.97 -15.03
CA ARG A 579 -0.35 -25.37 -15.49
C ARG A 579 0.64 -25.46 -16.65
N GLU A 580 0.53 -24.58 -17.64
CA GLU A 580 1.45 -24.54 -18.77
C GLU A 580 2.90 -24.29 -18.34
N ARG A 581 3.12 -23.48 -17.30
CA ARG A 581 4.44 -23.26 -16.69
C ARG A 581 4.97 -24.52 -16.03
N LEU A 582 4.14 -25.27 -15.31
CA LEU A 582 4.52 -26.57 -14.73
C LEU A 582 4.89 -27.59 -15.83
N ASP A 583 4.13 -27.66 -16.91
CA ASP A 583 4.42 -28.56 -18.04
C ASP A 583 5.75 -28.22 -18.71
N ARG A 584 6.07 -26.92 -18.85
CA ARG A 584 7.39 -26.49 -19.33
C ARG A 584 8.52 -26.87 -18.37
N LEU A 585 8.32 -26.75 -17.06
CA LEU A 585 9.31 -27.16 -16.05
C LEU A 585 9.57 -28.67 -16.08
N ALA A 586 8.52 -29.49 -16.24
CA ALA A 586 8.64 -30.94 -16.32
C ALA A 586 9.49 -31.42 -17.52
N GLY A 587 9.56 -30.63 -18.59
CA GLY A 587 10.44 -30.92 -19.74
C GLY A 587 11.92 -30.55 -19.52
N ARG A 588 12.28 -29.95 -18.38
CA ARG A 588 13.60 -29.33 -18.15
C ARG A 588 14.37 -29.93 -16.97
N CYS A 589 13.66 -30.44 -15.97
CA CYS A 589 14.23 -31.10 -14.79
C CYS A 589 13.24 -32.15 -14.26
N ASP A 590 13.68 -32.98 -13.33
CA ASP A 590 12.79 -33.89 -12.58
C ASP A 590 11.85 -33.06 -11.68
N LEU A 591 10.59 -32.93 -12.08
CA LEU A 591 9.61 -32.09 -11.40
C LEU A 591 8.63 -32.95 -10.58
N ASP A 592 8.64 -32.74 -9.26
CA ASP A 592 7.68 -33.31 -8.32
C ASP A 592 6.74 -32.21 -7.82
N VAL A 593 5.43 -32.38 -8.03
CA VAL A 593 4.41 -31.41 -7.62
C VAL A 593 3.54 -32.03 -6.54
N VAL A 594 3.61 -31.46 -5.34
CA VAL A 594 2.99 -32.03 -4.14
C VAL A 594 1.87 -31.14 -3.63
N ALA A 595 0.66 -31.71 -3.62
CA ALA A 595 -0.53 -31.09 -3.05
C ALA A 595 -0.54 -31.24 -1.52
N ALA A 596 -0.06 -30.24 -0.79
CA ALA A 596 -0.01 -30.29 0.67
C ALA A 596 -0.09 -28.90 1.33
N ASP A 597 -0.53 -28.87 2.58
CA ASP A 597 -0.34 -27.71 3.47
C ASP A 597 1.13 -27.65 3.90
N VAL A 598 1.70 -26.45 3.87
CA VAL A 598 3.11 -26.22 4.25
C VAL A 598 3.39 -26.52 5.72
N ARG A 599 2.36 -26.62 6.56
CA ARG A 599 2.48 -27.01 7.98
C ARG A 599 2.59 -28.52 8.18
N SER A 600 2.52 -29.31 7.11
CA SER A 600 2.51 -30.78 7.18
C SER A 600 3.57 -31.41 6.29
N LEU A 601 4.65 -30.68 5.97
CA LEU A 601 5.68 -31.14 5.02
C LEU A 601 6.30 -32.48 5.41
N GLY A 602 6.60 -32.69 6.69
CA GLY A 602 7.23 -33.92 7.19
C GLY A 602 6.38 -35.19 7.02
N THR A 603 5.07 -35.07 6.74
CA THR A 603 4.21 -36.24 6.49
C THR A 603 4.15 -36.65 5.02
N VAL A 604 4.51 -35.75 4.11
CA VAL A 604 4.38 -35.94 2.66
C VAL A 604 5.70 -35.91 1.91
N LEU A 605 6.75 -35.38 2.52
CA LEU A 605 8.08 -35.24 1.92
C LEU A 605 9.14 -35.92 2.77
N SER A 606 10.17 -36.42 2.09
CA SER A 606 11.41 -36.89 2.70
C SER A 606 12.56 -36.66 1.73
N GLY A 607 13.76 -36.54 2.26
CA GLY A 607 15.00 -36.53 1.48
C GLY A 607 15.93 -35.40 1.88
N PRO A 608 17.19 -35.45 1.41
CA PRO A 608 18.04 -34.28 1.47
C PRO A 608 17.69 -33.32 0.33
N PHE A 609 17.62 -32.04 0.65
CA PHE A 609 17.51 -30.94 -0.31
C PHE A 609 18.82 -30.18 -0.33
N ASP A 610 19.29 -29.78 -1.51
CA ASP A 610 20.51 -28.97 -1.63
C ASP A 610 20.22 -27.48 -1.33
N GLY A 611 18.97 -27.06 -1.50
CA GLY A 611 18.48 -25.74 -1.11
C GLY A 611 16.96 -25.67 -1.00
N VAL A 612 16.47 -24.73 -0.17
CA VAL A 612 15.03 -24.56 0.09
C VAL A 612 14.64 -23.10 -0.10
N PHE A 613 13.50 -22.87 -0.77
CA PHE A 613 12.86 -21.56 -0.90
C PHE A 613 11.44 -21.62 -0.30
N HIS A 614 11.20 -20.80 0.72
CA HIS A 614 9.91 -20.70 1.39
C HIS A 614 9.14 -19.48 0.89
N ALA A 615 8.32 -19.68 -0.15
CA ALA A 615 7.47 -18.64 -0.76
C ALA A 615 5.98 -18.81 -0.41
N ALA A 616 5.63 -19.70 0.53
CA ALA A 616 4.26 -19.86 0.99
C ALA A 616 3.81 -18.63 1.79
N GLY A 617 2.67 -18.07 1.42
CA GLY A 617 2.10 -16.91 2.10
C GLY A 617 0.76 -16.53 1.50
N VAL A 618 -0.05 -15.81 2.28
CA VAL A 618 -1.31 -15.21 1.82
C VAL A 618 -1.46 -13.81 2.44
N LEU A 619 -2.19 -12.94 1.74
CA LEU A 619 -2.61 -11.64 2.26
C LEU A 619 -4.05 -11.73 2.79
N ARG A 620 -4.28 -11.18 3.99
CA ARG A 620 -5.60 -10.94 4.58
C ARG A 620 -5.59 -9.57 5.23
N ASP A 621 -5.43 -8.56 4.40
CA ASP A 621 -5.29 -7.18 4.86
C ASP A 621 -6.55 -6.70 5.59
N GLY A 622 -6.30 -5.82 6.55
CA GLY A 622 -7.29 -5.24 7.44
C GLY A 622 -6.60 -4.47 8.55
N LEU A 623 -7.20 -3.37 8.98
CA LEU A 623 -6.70 -2.62 10.13
C LEU A 623 -6.69 -3.52 11.36
N ALA A 624 -5.68 -3.39 12.22
CA ALA A 624 -5.51 -4.18 13.43
C ALA A 624 -6.77 -4.19 14.29
N ARG A 625 -7.48 -3.05 14.38
CA ARG A 625 -8.78 -2.92 15.07
C ARG A 625 -9.90 -3.84 14.56
N SER A 626 -9.78 -4.32 13.32
CA SER A 626 -10.80 -5.08 12.59
C SER A 626 -10.38 -6.50 12.19
N LEU A 627 -9.13 -6.89 12.46
CA LEU A 627 -8.64 -8.23 12.15
C LEU A 627 -9.24 -9.26 13.10
N THR A 628 -9.92 -10.26 12.55
CA THR A 628 -10.42 -11.39 13.35
C THR A 628 -9.30 -12.39 13.64
N PRO A 629 -9.39 -13.18 14.72
CA PRO A 629 -8.42 -14.24 15.01
C PRO A 629 -8.16 -15.17 13.81
N ASP A 630 -9.22 -15.59 13.11
CA ASP A 630 -9.09 -16.45 11.92
C ASP A 630 -8.30 -15.80 10.77
N ARG A 631 -8.43 -14.47 10.60
CA ARG A 631 -7.65 -13.74 9.58
C ARG A 631 -6.20 -13.61 9.97
N VAL A 632 -5.91 -13.41 11.26
CA VAL A 632 -4.55 -13.41 11.79
C VAL A 632 -3.91 -14.80 11.60
N ASP A 633 -4.61 -15.87 11.98
CA ASP A 633 -4.14 -17.25 11.80
C ASP A 633 -3.88 -17.59 10.33
N ALA A 634 -4.79 -17.20 9.42
CA ALA A 634 -4.62 -17.45 8.00
C ALA A 634 -3.33 -16.85 7.41
N VAL A 635 -2.85 -15.72 7.95
CA VAL A 635 -1.62 -15.04 7.52
C VAL A 635 -0.38 -15.59 8.21
N LEU A 636 -0.48 -15.84 9.53
CA LEU A 636 0.63 -16.41 10.31
C LEU A 636 0.92 -17.86 9.93
N GLY A 637 -0.11 -18.67 9.75
CA GLY A 637 -0.02 -20.12 9.53
C GLY A 637 0.98 -20.55 8.46
N PRO A 638 0.90 -20.08 7.21
CA PRO A 638 1.83 -20.49 6.16
C PRO A 638 3.26 -19.97 6.36
N LYS A 639 3.47 -18.88 7.10
CA LYS A 639 4.79 -18.28 7.34
C LYS A 639 5.44 -18.81 8.61
N VAL A 640 4.79 -18.58 9.76
CA VAL A 640 5.24 -19.08 11.08
C VAL A 640 5.24 -20.60 11.08
N GLY A 641 4.08 -21.23 10.87
CA GLY A 641 3.96 -22.69 10.87
C GLY A 641 4.77 -23.34 9.75
N GLY A 642 4.84 -22.72 8.58
CA GLY A 642 5.65 -23.21 7.46
C GLY A 642 7.15 -23.19 7.73
N ALA A 643 7.68 -22.15 8.39
CA ALA A 643 9.10 -22.08 8.75
C ALA A 643 9.50 -23.19 9.74
N HIS A 644 8.63 -23.49 10.72
CA HIS A 644 8.85 -24.59 11.66
C HIS A 644 8.75 -25.97 10.99
N ALA A 645 7.71 -26.21 10.19
CA ALA A 645 7.58 -27.47 9.45
C ALA A 645 8.76 -27.71 8.48
N LEU A 646 9.35 -26.64 7.93
CA LEU A 646 10.59 -26.72 7.16
C LEU A 646 11.79 -27.07 8.04
N ALA A 647 11.92 -26.45 9.22
CA ALA A 647 12.99 -26.77 10.15
C ALA A 647 12.95 -28.24 10.58
N ASP A 648 11.76 -28.76 10.91
CA ASP A 648 11.55 -30.16 11.25
C ASP A 648 11.96 -31.08 10.09
N LEU A 649 11.48 -30.78 8.87
CA LEU A 649 11.79 -31.55 7.66
C LEU A 649 13.30 -31.65 7.40
N VAL A 650 14.04 -30.56 7.57
CA VAL A 650 15.49 -30.51 7.29
C VAL A 650 16.37 -30.86 8.49
N SER A 651 15.78 -31.08 9.67
CA SER A 651 16.49 -31.53 10.88
C SER A 651 16.74 -33.04 10.90
N GLY A 652 15.87 -33.82 10.23
CA GLY A 652 15.92 -35.28 10.21
C GLY A 652 16.92 -35.91 9.23
N GLY A 653 17.77 -35.11 8.56
CA GLY A 653 18.69 -35.57 7.51
C GLY A 653 19.86 -34.61 7.28
N GLU A 654 20.50 -34.69 6.11
CA GLU A 654 21.54 -33.72 5.74
C GLU A 654 20.93 -32.32 5.58
N HIS A 655 21.53 -31.33 6.26
CA HIS A 655 21.08 -29.95 6.17
C HIS A 655 21.28 -29.38 4.75
N PRO A 656 20.31 -28.63 4.22
CA PRO A 656 20.48 -27.96 2.95
C PRO A 656 21.61 -26.93 3.01
N GLY A 657 22.24 -26.68 1.85
CA GLY A 657 23.27 -25.65 1.74
C GLY A 657 22.75 -24.24 2.06
N PHE A 658 21.44 -24.02 1.91
CA PHE A 658 20.74 -22.82 2.34
C PHE A 658 19.23 -23.04 2.49
N VAL A 659 18.60 -22.20 3.32
CA VAL A 659 17.14 -22.01 3.38
C VAL A 659 16.84 -20.52 3.20
N VAL A 660 16.02 -20.16 2.22
CA VAL A 660 15.62 -18.77 1.96
C VAL A 660 14.14 -18.60 2.27
N LEU A 661 13.84 -17.76 3.26
CA LEU A 661 12.51 -17.34 3.64
C LEU A 661 12.12 -16.08 2.86
N PHE A 662 10.98 -16.11 2.16
CA PHE A 662 10.45 -14.95 1.46
C PHE A 662 9.64 -14.11 2.45
N SER A 663 10.34 -13.12 3.00
CA SER A 663 9.76 -12.05 3.81
C SER A 663 9.30 -10.89 2.91
N SER A 664 8.97 -9.74 3.50
CA SER A 664 8.52 -8.55 2.79
C SER A 664 9.03 -7.28 3.45
N ILE A 665 9.25 -6.25 2.64
CA ILE A 665 9.56 -4.89 3.10
C ILE A 665 8.50 -4.33 4.08
N ALA A 666 7.29 -4.88 4.09
CA ALA A 666 6.23 -4.55 5.03
C ALA A 666 6.65 -4.77 6.51
N ALA A 667 7.59 -5.68 6.82
CA ALA A 667 8.09 -5.88 8.17
C ALA A 667 8.95 -4.72 8.70
N VAL A 668 9.57 -3.94 7.80
CA VAL A 668 10.53 -2.88 8.15
C VAL A 668 10.05 -1.47 7.79
N ARG A 669 9.27 -1.30 6.72
CA ARG A 669 8.72 0.01 6.31
C ARG A 669 7.25 0.19 6.64
N ALA A 670 6.56 -0.88 7.03
CA ALA A 670 5.12 -0.95 7.29
C ALA A 670 4.24 -0.57 6.10
N ASN A 671 3.03 -1.13 6.09
CA ASN A 671 1.97 -0.79 5.14
C ASN A 671 0.66 -0.71 5.91
N LEU A 672 -0.15 0.31 5.62
CA LEU A 672 -1.44 0.49 6.27
C LEU A 672 -2.32 -0.76 6.11
N GLY A 673 -2.86 -1.30 7.22
CA GLY A 673 -3.74 -2.47 7.19
C GLY A 673 -3.03 -3.80 6.96
N GLN A 674 -1.70 -3.84 7.02
CA GLN A 674 -0.91 -5.07 6.88
C GLN A 674 -0.31 -5.54 8.21
N SER A 675 -0.93 -5.20 9.34
CA SER A 675 -0.39 -5.51 10.68
C SER A 675 -0.08 -6.99 10.90
N ALA A 676 -0.98 -7.92 10.51
CA ALA A 676 -0.72 -9.36 10.60
C ALA A 676 0.34 -9.85 9.61
N TYR A 677 0.40 -9.25 8.42
CA TYR A 677 1.39 -9.61 7.40
C TYR A 677 2.79 -9.12 7.80
N ALA A 678 2.91 -7.90 8.32
CA ALA A 678 4.15 -7.34 8.85
C ALA A 678 4.66 -8.16 10.03
N ALA A 679 3.77 -8.57 10.94
CA ALA A 679 4.12 -9.48 12.04
C ALA A 679 4.62 -10.84 11.54
N ALA A 680 3.91 -11.46 10.58
CA ALA A 680 4.31 -12.74 10.01
C ALA A 680 5.68 -12.70 9.32
N ASN A 681 5.97 -11.62 8.58
CA ASN A 681 7.25 -11.43 7.90
C ASN A 681 8.36 -11.06 8.89
N GLY A 682 8.08 -10.22 9.89
CA GLY A 682 9.01 -9.95 11.00
C GLY A 682 9.39 -11.23 11.76
N TYR A 683 8.44 -12.16 11.92
CA TYR A 683 8.74 -13.49 12.47
C TYR A 683 9.76 -14.25 11.61
N LEU A 684 9.61 -14.27 10.28
CA LEU A 684 10.58 -14.91 9.37
C LEU A 684 11.96 -14.27 9.47
N ASP A 685 12.02 -12.93 9.56
CA ASP A 685 13.26 -12.17 9.71
C ASP A 685 14.01 -12.58 10.98
N GLY A 686 13.29 -12.61 12.11
CA GLY A 686 13.85 -13.06 13.39
C GLY A 686 14.21 -14.55 13.40
N TYR A 687 13.41 -15.39 12.76
CA TYR A 687 13.66 -16.84 12.64
C TYR A 687 14.95 -17.13 11.88
N ALA A 688 15.14 -16.49 10.72
CA ALA A 688 16.38 -16.62 9.97
C ALA A 688 17.58 -16.06 10.75
N ALA A 689 17.43 -14.91 11.42
CA ALA A 689 18.50 -14.33 12.23
C ALA A 689 18.95 -15.28 13.36
N ARG A 690 17.99 -15.89 14.08
CA ARG A 690 18.25 -16.89 15.12
C ARG A 690 18.99 -18.10 14.56
N ARG A 691 18.48 -18.69 13.47
CA ARG A 691 19.12 -19.84 12.81
C ARG A 691 20.53 -19.53 12.33
N ARG A 692 20.80 -18.31 11.84
CA ARG A 692 22.18 -17.89 11.50
C ARG A 692 23.08 -17.78 12.71
N SER A 693 22.58 -17.30 13.85
CA SER A 693 23.35 -17.26 15.09
C SER A 693 23.71 -18.68 15.60
N GLU A 694 22.91 -19.68 15.24
CA GLU A 694 23.16 -21.11 15.48
C GLU A 694 24.10 -21.75 14.43
N GLY A 695 24.63 -20.97 13.48
CA GLY A 695 25.52 -21.45 12.41
C GLY A 695 24.80 -22.10 11.23
N LEU A 696 23.46 -22.05 11.16
CA LEU A 696 22.67 -22.63 10.08
C LEU A 696 22.45 -21.61 8.94
N PRO A 697 22.53 -22.02 7.66
CA PRO A 697 22.49 -21.11 6.50
C PRO A 697 21.06 -20.68 6.13
N TRP A 698 20.35 -20.04 7.07
CA TRP A 698 19.00 -19.52 6.87
C TRP A 698 19.03 -18.03 6.54
N TYR A 699 18.27 -17.60 5.54
CA TYR A 699 18.23 -16.23 5.08
C TYR A 699 16.79 -15.76 4.99
N SER A 700 16.52 -14.54 5.43
CA SER A 700 15.24 -13.88 5.18
C SER A 700 15.44 -12.74 4.20
N LEU A 701 14.65 -12.72 3.13
CA LEU A 701 14.69 -11.68 2.11
C LEU A 701 13.41 -10.86 2.16
N GLY A 702 13.51 -9.61 2.63
CA GLY A 702 12.43 -8.66 2.70
C GLY A 702 12.12 -8.03 1.34
N TRP A 703 11.43 -8.76 0.46
CA TRP A 703 11.19 -8.30 -0.90
C TRP A 703 10.29 -7.05 -0.96
N GLY A 704 10.62 -6.15 -1.89
CA GLY A 704 9.66 -5.21 -2.45
C GLY A 704 8.65 -5.94 -3.35
N LEU A 705 7.83 -5.18 -4.07
CA LEU A 705 6.79 -5.76 -4.90
C LEU A 705 7.35 -6.52 -6.12
N TRP A 706 6.81 -7.70 -6.38
CA TRP A 706 7.06 -8.48 -7.60
C TRP A 706 5.92 -8.27 -8.61
N THR A 707 6.22 -8.28 -9.90
CA THR A 707 5.20 -8.25 -10.97
C THR A 707 4.48 -9.59 -11.17
N VAL A 708 4.63 -10.53 -10.23
CA VAL A 708 4.01 -11.87 -10.23
C VAL A 708 3.50 -12.21 -8.83
N GLY A 709 2.48 -13.06 -8.72
CA GLY A 709 2.01 -13.58 -7.43
C GLY A 709 1.20 -12.55 -6.64
N MET A 710 1.58 -12.25 -5.38
CA MET A 710 0.80 -11.33 -4.53
C MET A 710 0.86 -9.84 -4.97
N GLY A 711 1.70 -9.51 -5.96
CA GLY A 711 1.73 -8.19 -6.61
C GLY A 711 1.00 -8.12 -7.96
N GLU A 712 0.39 -9.22 -8.40
CA GLU A 712 -0.65 -9.31 -9.47
C GLU A 712 -2.04 -9.32 -8.83
#